data_AF-A0A1G6GYF3-F1
#
_entry.id   AF-A0A1G6GYF3-F1
#
_cell.length_a   1.000
_cell.length_b   1.000
_cell.length_c   1.000
_cell.angle_alpha   90.00
_cell.angle_beta   90.00
_cell.angle_gamma   90.00
#
_symmetry.space_group_name_H-M   'P 1'
#
loop_
_entity.id
_entity.type
_entity.pdbx_description
1 polymer ?
#
loop_
_entity_poly.entity_id
_entity_poly.type
_entity_poly.pdbx_seq_one_letter_code
_entity_poly.pdbx_strand_id
1 'polypeptide(L)'
;MTPTTVDSPAFAERYRVIQSRDRRFDGQFVTAVRSTGIYCRPSCPARTPNEANVAFYATSAAAHEAGFRACKRCLPEAAPGSPLWDVRGDVAARAMRLIADGVVDREGVPGLARRLGYSSRHLTRLLHAELGAGPLALARAHRAHTARALLVGTDLSSADVAFSSGFSSIRQFTETIGEVFGMPPRELRARRSRSAGAEVSAGEIDLALPIRGPIDTVGLFGWMRAHAIPGVEVGDDRSFARVVRLPGGPAWFEVRRADDGRLRLRARLAALADLGTLIARVRRLFDLDADPQAVDEELSRHPELAPAVAAIPGVRVPGAIDAHEMLLRAMIGQQISVASARTMQGRLAAELGQTVEVGPEAMTLFPEPAVIAERGLEVLRGPAARMRAIVEAAAALADGSLDLGPGDDGAAQRERLLAMRGIGPWTADYVRMRVLGDPDVLLPGDVAARAGAAALGLPSDPTGFTAWSERLAPWRSYAMAHYWYAAPVTQAWRSPAETAAAATVPRRRRRSDATPVDVVASAVTVERHAAGAVVPGDATAAVPGAVPAVDGSRGDPAAGVAVPAGSPTAAASRGSRAAADAVGSPAAAASRGSRTAAVPAGAGAATASRGFRTAVPRDSRAAAAPSPDPERESETPA
;
A
#
# COMPACT_ATOMS: atom_id res chain seq x y z
N MET A 1 4.23 -17.08 21.42
CA MET A 1 2.97 -17.69 21.88
C MET A 1 3.17 -19.19 22.09
N THR A 2 2.90 -19.74 23.28
CA THR A 2 2.72 -21.19 23.48
C THR A 2 1.61 -21.67 22.53
N PRO A 3 1.66 -22.88 21.93
CA PRO A 3 0.56 -23.38 21.10
C PRO A 3 -0.76 -23.27 21.86
N THR A 4 -1.78 -22.76 21.17
CA THR A 4 -3.14 -22.61 21.72
C THR A 4 -3.59 -23.98 22.25
N THR A 5 -3.70 -24.12 23.58
CA THR A 5 -3.98 -25.41 24.23
C THR A 5 -5.41 -25.86 23.91
N VAL A 6 -5.62 -27.17 23.76
CA VAL A 6 -6.90 -27.74 23.34
C VAL A 6 -8.05 -27.27 24.23
N ASP A 7 -7.79 -27.13 25.54
CA ASP A 7 -8.77 -26.72 26.55
C ASP A 7 -9.03 -25.20 26.61
N SER A 8 -8.40 -24.39 25.74
CA SER A 8 -8.59 -22.94 25.74
C SER A 8 -9.78 -22.51 24.85
N PRO A 9 -10.56 -21.49 25.23
CA PRO A 9 -11.67 -20.99 24.41
C PRO A 9 -11.25 -20.60 22.97
N ALA A 10 -10.05 -20.03 22.83
CA ALA A 10 -9.45 -19.67 21.55
C ALA A 10 -9.09 -20.88 20.66
N PHE A 11 -8.88 -22.06 21.23
CA PHE A 11 -8.73 -23.29 20.44
C PHE A 11 -10.07 -23.71 19.84
N ALA A 12 -11.12 -23.81 20.67
CA ALA A 12 -12.45 -24.22 20.23
C ALA A 12 -13.02 -23.26 19.15
N GLU A 13 -12.79 -21.96 19.30
CA GLU A 13 -13.14 -20.95 18.29
C GLU A 13 -12.40 -21.21 16.95
N ARG A 14 -11.06 -21.25 16.97
CA ARG A 14 -10.25 -21.50 15.77
C ARG A 14 -10.53 -22.85 15.13
N TYR A 15 -10.92 -23.85 15.93
CA TYR A 15 -11.31 -25.16 15.44
C TYR A 15 -12.65 -25.14 14.69
N ARG A 16 -13.66 -24.39 15.19
CA ARG A 16 -14.91 -24.15 14.45
C ARG A 16 -14.65 -23.43 13.12
N VAL A 17 -13.74 -22.46 13.10
CA VAL A 17 -13.35 -21.74 11.87
C VAL A 17 -12.76 -22.68 10.80
N ILE A 18 -11.94 -23.67 11.17
CA ILE A 18 -11.42 -24.64 10.19
C ILE A 18 -12.42 -25.74 9.80
N GLN A 19 -13.47 -25.96 10.61
CA GLN A 19 -14.61 -26.80 10.23
C GLN A 19 -15.48 -26.10 9.18
N SER A 20 -15.80 -24.82 9.37
CA SER A 20 -16.55 -24.02 8.40
C SER A 20 -15.73 -23.65 7.15
N ARG A 21 -14.40 -23.74 7.22
CA ARG A 21 -13.45 -23.36 6.16
C ARG A 21 -13.59 -21.89 5.74
N ASP A 22 -13.93 -21.03 6.69
CA ASP A 22 -14.22 -19.62 6.43
C ASP A 22 -12.96 -18.88 5.94
N ARG A 23 -13.08 -18.24 4.77
CA ARG A 23 -12.00 -17.49 4.11
C ARG A 23 -11.69 -16.16 4.78
N ARG A 24 -12.60 -15.58 5.57
CA ARG A 24 -12.37 -14.33 6.32
C ARG A 24 -11.19 -14.45 7.28
N PHE A 25 -11.00 -15.63 7.85
CA PHE A 25 -9.92 -15.93 8.78
C PHE A 25 -8.59 -16.32 8.11
N ASP A 26 -8.53 -16.49 6.78
CA ASP A 26 -7.27 -16.75 6.08
C ASP A 26 -6.26 -15.63 6.39
N GLY A 27 -5.02 -16.00 6.70
CA GLY A 27 -3.96 -15.04 7.08
C GLY A 27 -3.99 -14.57 8.54
N GLN A 28 -5.11 -14.73 9.28
CA GLN A 28 -5.19 -14.35 10.71
C GLN A 28 -4.46 -15.33 11.63
N PHE A 29 -4.46 -16.62 11.27
CA PHE A 29 -3.70 -17.68 11.91
C PHE A 29 -3.42 -18.81 10.92
N VAL A 30 -2.54 -19.74 11.27
CA VAL A 30 -2.32 -21.00 10.55
C VAL A 30 -2.58 -22.21 11.43
N THR A 31 -3.05 -23.28 10.80
CA THR A 31 -3.48 -24.53 11.43
C THR A 31 -2.45 -25.61 11.17
N ALA A 32 -1.66 -25.95 12.18
CA ALA A 32 -0.65 -26.99 12.13
C ALA A 32 -1.22 -28.35 12.53
N VAL A 33 -0.84 -29.40 11.79
CA VAL A 33 -1.39 -30.75 11.92
C VAL A 33 -0.27 -31.72 12.30
N ARG A 34 -0.21 -32.07 13.59
CA ARG A 34 0.87 -32.86 14.23
C ARG A 34 1.16 -34.17 13.50
N SER A 35 0.11 -34.90 13.12
CA SER A 35 0.22 -36.19 12.42
C SER A 35 0.79 -36.12 11.01
N THR A 36 0.95 -34.93 10.41
CA THR A 36 1.47 -34.76 9.04
C THR A 36 2.67 -33.82 8.93
N GLY A 37 2.97 -33.03 9.97
CA GLY A 37 3.99 -31.98 9.91
C GLY A 37 3.63 -30.82 8.97
N ILE A 38 2.35 -30.61 8.67
CA ILE A 38 1.86 -29.60 7.73
C ILE A 38 1.13 -28.47 8.45
N TYR A 39 1.38 -27.21 8.07
CA TYR A 39 0.49 -26.09 8.39
C TYR A 39 -0.36 -25.63 7.18
N CYS A 40 -1.62 -25.31 7.45
CA CYS A 40 -2.65 -24.92 6.50
C CYS A 40 -3.21 -23.54 6.83
N ARG A 41 -3.83 -22.88 5.84
CA ARG A 41 -4.73 -21.75 6.10
C ARG A 41 -6.10 -22.25 6.58
N PRO A 42 -6.89 -21.45 7.32
CA PRO A 42 -8.23 -21.82 7.77
C PRO A 42 -9.17 -22.35 6.69
N SER A 43 -9.21 -21.75 5.50
CA SER A 43 -10.08 -22.21 4.38
C SER A 43 -9.57 -23.44 3.61
N CYS A 44 -8.69 -24.25 4.22
CA CYS A 44 -8.07 -25.39 3.54
C CYS A 44 -9.13 -26.43 3.10
N PRO A 45 -9.17 -26.83 1.81
CA PRO A 45 -10.11 -27.84 1.31
C PRO A 45 -9.70 -29.30 1.67
N ALA A 46 -8.71 -29.48 2.55
CA ALA A 46 -8.39 -30.77 3.13
C ALA A 46 -9.52 -31.25 4.07
N ARG A 47 -9.50 -32.53 4.43
CA ARG A 47 -10.33 -33.04 5.53
C ARG A 47 -9.85 -32.39 6.83
N THR A 48 -10.77 -31.84 7.61
CA THR A 48 -10.46 -31.25 8.92
C THR A 48 -9.87 -32.33 9.83
N PRO A 49 -8.66 -32.14 10.41
CA PRO A 49 -8.06 -33.13 11.30
C PRO A 49 -8.72 -33.13 12.68
N ASN A 50 -8.66 -34.26 13.39
CA ASN A 50 -9.15 -34.36 14.77
C ASN A 50 -8.42 -33.36 15.70
N GLU A 51 -9.15 -32.79 16.66
CA GLU A 51 -8.68 -31.76 17.62
C GLU A 51 -7.33 -32.08 18.27
N ALA A 52 -7.15 -33.30 18.79
CA ALA A 52 -5.91 -33.73 19.43
C ALA A 52 -4.66 -33.64 18.52
N ASN A 53 -4.84 -33.63 17.20
CA ASN A 53 -3.75 -33.50 16.22
C ASN A 53 -3.53 -32.06 15.73
N VAL A 54 -4.30 -31.08 16.23
CA VAL A 54 -4.24 -29.68 15.77
C VAL A 54 -3.45 -28.80 16.75
N ALA A 55 -2.76 -27.80 16.20
CA ALA A 55 -2.22 -26.66 16.93
C ALA A 55 -2.39 -25.39 16.08
N PHE A 56 -2.62 -24.24 16.72
CA PHE A 56 -2.77 -22.96 16.02
C PHE A 56 -1.61 -22.01 16.33
N TYR A 57 -1.07 -21.39 15.28
CA TYR A 57 0.01 -20.41 15.32
C TYR A 57 -0.45 -19.09 14.68
N ALA A 58 0.01 -17.95 15.22
CA ALA A 58 -0.35 -16.63 14.71
C ALA A 58 0.26 -16.32 13.32
N THR A 59 1.42 -16.90 13.02
CA THR A 59 2.17 -16.63 11.77
C THR A 59 2.70 -17.93 11.14
N SER A 60 2.94 -17.91 9.82
CA SER A 60 3.64 -19.00 9.13
C SER A 60 5.07 -19.19 9.65
N ALA A 61 5.74 -18.10 10.04
CA ALA A 61 7.06 -18.14 10.67
C ALA A 61 7.04 -18.96 11.98
N ALA A 62 6.07 -18.74 12.86
CA ALA A 62 5.95 -19.47 14.13
C ALA A 62 5.64 -20.97 13.92
N ALA A 63 4.79 -21.30 12.94
CA ALA A 63 4.56 -22.70 12.56
C ALA A 63 5.83 -23.35 11.98
N HIS A 64 6.62 -22.59 11.23
CA HIS A 64 7.86 -23.08 10.64
C HIS A 64 8.96 -23.31 11.68
N GLU A 65 9.16 -22.38 12.63
CA GLU A 65 10.08 -22.57 13.77
C GLU A 65 9.65 -23.75 14.66
N ALA A 66 8.36 -24.07 14.71
CA ALA A 66 7.83 -25.27 15.36
C ALA A 66 7.94 -26.57 14.51
N GLY A 67 8.66 -26.54 13.38
CA GLY A 67 8.96 -27.72 12.56
C GLY A 67 7.89 -28.12 11.53
N PHE A 68 6.87 -27.29 11.30
CA PHE A 68 5.83 -27.55 10.30
C PHE A 68 6.20 -26.93 8.93
N ARG A 69 5.87 -27.62 7.84
CA ARG A 69 5.99 -27.10 6.46
C ARG A 69 4.66 -26.65 5.88
N ALA A 70 4.70 -25.78 4.87
CA ALA A 70 3.51 -25.29 4.18
C ALA A 70 2.70 -26.42 3.50
N CYS A 71 1.38 -26.25 3.48
CA CYS A 71 0.47 -27.16 2.79
C CYS A 71 0.53 -26.99 1.27
N LYS A 72 1.07 -28.00 0.58
CA LYS A 72 1.13 -28.10 -0.90
C LYS A 72 -0.23 -28.03 -1.62
N ARG A 73 -1.37 -28.09 -0.89
CA ARG A 73 -2.73 -28.02 -1.44
C ARG A 73 -3.41 -26.67 -1.26
N CYS A 74 -3.42 -26.11 -0.03
CA CYS A 74 -4.08 -24.84 0.24
C CYS A 74 -3.18 -23.62 0.10
N LEU A 75 -1.85 -23.81 0.02
CA LEU A 75 -0.89 -22.75 -0.27
C LEU A 75 -1.11 -21.55 0.67
N PRO A 76 -0.91 -21.74 1.99
CA PRO A 76 -1.29 -20.76 3.01
C PRO A 76 -0.69 -19.37 2.78
N GLU A 77 0.49 -19.30 2.16
CA GLU A 77 1.17 -18.08 1.73
C GLU A 77 0.49 -17.31 0.58
N ALA A 78 -0.49 -17.90 -0.10
CA ALA A 78 -1.30 -17.24 -1.13
C ALA A 78 -2.54 -16.53 -0.55
N ALA A 79 -2.75 -16.60 0.76
CA ALA A 79 -3.71 -15.74 1.44
C ALA A 79 -3.19 -14.29 1.54
N PRO A 80 -4.06 -13.28 1.55
CA PRO A 80 -3.70 -11.94 2.00
C PRO A 80 -3.11 -11.95 3.42
N GLY A 81 -2.33 -10.92 3.77
CA GLY A 81 -1.82 -10.72 5.12
C GLY A 81 -2.94 -10.58 6.14
N SER A 82 -2.64 -10.73 7.44
CA SER A 82 -3.66 -10.57 8.48
C SER A 82 -4.18 -9.11 8.49
N PRO A 83 -5.50 -8.88 8.39
CA PRO A 83 -6.06 -7.52 8.46
C PRO A 83 -5.83 -6.90 9.85
N LEU A 84 -5.52 -7.71 10.86
CA LEU A 84 -5.12 -7.25 12.18
C LEU A 84 -3.85 -6.38 12.15
N TRP A 85 -2.99 -6.51 11.13
CA TRP A 85 -1.80 -5.67 10.99
C TRP A 85 -2.09 -4.28 10.43
N ASP A 86 -3.25 -4.08 9.83
CA ASP A 86 -3.70 -2.80 9.28
C ASP A 86 -4.55 -2.04 10.32
N VAL A 87 -5.33 -2.77 11.14
CA VAL A 87 -6.11 -2.19 12.24
C VAL A 87 -5.28 -1.90 13.50
N ARG A 88 -4.26 -2.71 13.83
CA ARG A 88 -3.48 -2.52 15.07
C ARG A 88 -2.39 -1.45 14.90
N GLY A 89 -2.40 -0.47 15.81
CA GLY A 89 -1.35 0.55 15.95
C GLY A 89 -0.12 0.11 16.76
N ASP A 90 -0.13 -1.09 17.35
CA ASP A 90 0.94 -1.51 18.27
C ASP A 90 2.27 -1.86 17.60
N VAL A 91 3.28 -2.08 18.44
CA VAL A 91 4.67 -2.38 18.02
C VAL A 91 4.78 -3.64 17.17
N ALA A 92 3.93 -4.65 17.37
CA ALA A 92 3.99 -5.89 16.59
C ALA A 92 3.44 -5.67 15.18
N ALA A 93 2.31 -4.97 15.04
CA ALA A 93 1.75 -4.59 13.75
C ALA A 93 2.67 -3.64 12.98
N ARG A 94 3.20 -2.60 13.66
CA ARG A 94 4.23 -1.68 13.10
C ARG A 94 5.46 -2.44 12.63
N ALA A 95 5.95 -3.41 13.40
CA ALA A 95 7.07 -4.27 12.99
C ALA A 95 6.74 -5.10 11.75
N MET A 96 5.55 -5.69 11.66
CA MET A 96 5.12 -6.45 10.49
C MET A 96 5.08 -5.59 9.21
N ARG A 97 4.55 -4.36 9.30
CA ARG A 97 4.54 -3.41 8.17
C ARG A 97 5.96 -3.03 7.70
N LEU A 98 6.89 -2.80 8.63
CA LEU A 98 8.30 -2.52 8.32
C LEU A 98 9.08 -3.74 7.80
N ILE A 99 8.78 -4.95 8.30
CA ILE A 99 9.36 -6.21 7.79
C ILE A 99 8.90 -6.44 6.35
N ALA A 100 7.61 -6.24 6.04
CA ALA A 100 7.09 -6.34 4.68
C ALA A 100 7.65 -5.25 3.74
N ASP A 101 7.92 -4.03 4.24
CA ASP A 101 8.65 -3.01 3.48
C ASP A 101 10.15 -3.32 3.31
N GLY A 102 10.66 -4.45 3.81
CA GLY A 102 12.05 -4.90 3.62
C GLY A 102 13.09 -4.30 4.58
N VAL A 103 12.68 -3.64 5.67
CA VAL A 103 13.61 -2.98 6.62
C VAL A 103 14.62 -3.96 7.22
N VAL A 104 14.21 -5.20 7.53
CA VAL A 104 15.12 -6.21 8.09
C VAL A 104 16.18 -6.65 7.08
N ASP A 105 15.86 -6.66 5.78
CA ASP A 105 16.81 -7.06 4.75
C ASP A 105 17.81 -5.94 4.40
N ARG A 106 17.41 -4.67 4.56
CA ARG A 106 18.29 -3.49 4.35
C ARG A 106 19.13 -3.10 5.56
N GLU A 107 18.53 -3.08 6.75
CA GLU A 107 19.12 -2.49 7.97
C GLU A 107 19.30 -3.51 9.11
N GLY A 108 18.91 -4.77 8.87
CA GLY A 108 18.91 -5.81 9.89
C GLY A 108 17.87 -5.60 11.00
N VAL A 109 17.89 -6.50 11.98
CA VAL A 109 17.13 -6.33 13.22
C VAL A 109 17.49 -5.04 13.99
N PRO A 110 18.75 -4.57 14.03
CA PRO A 110 19.09 -3.29 14.67
C PRO A 110 18.39 -2.08 14.06
N GLY A 111 18.26 -2.00 12.73
CA GLY A 111 17.52 -0.92 12.06
C GLY A 111 16.02 -0.95 12.40
N LEU A 112 15.39 -2.11 12.27
CA LEU A 112 13.99 -2.30 12.66
C LEU A 112 13.73 -1.88 14.12
N ALA A 113 14.62 -2.29 15.04
CA ALA A 113 14.48 -1.97 16.45
C ALA A 113 14.62 -0.47 16.73
N ARG A 114 15.60 0.19 16.09
CA ARG A 114 15.81 1.65 16.18
C ARG A 114 14.59 2.43 15.68
N ARG A 115 14.03 2.07 14.51
CA ARG A 115 12.81 2.72 13.95
C ARG A 115 11.58 2.56 14.84
N LEU A 116 11.51 1.51 15.65
CA LEU A 116 10.41 1.27 16.59
C LEU A 116 10.67 1.86 17.99
N GLY A 117 11.87 2.38 18.29
CA GLY A 117 12.23 2.91 19.60
C GLY A 117 12.64 1.86 20.64
N TYR A 118 13.09 0.67 20.21
CA TYR A 118 13.43 -0.45 21.10
C TYR A 118 14.84 -0.98 20.86
N SER A 119 15.37 -1.73 21.84
CA SER A 119 16.55 -2.57 21.62
C SER A 119 16.18 -3.87 20.89
N SER A 120 17.08 -4.39 20.05
CA SER A 120 16.86 -5.62 19.27
C SER A 120 16.45 -6.82 20.15
N ARG A 121 16.98 -6.91 21.38
CA ARG A 121 16.62 -7.95 22.36
C ARG A 121 15.20 -7.78 22.89
N HIS A 122 14.78 -6.54 23.18
CA HIS A 122 13.40 -6.28 23.61
C HIS A 122 12.41 -6.58 22.49
N LEU A 123 12.66 -6.04 21.29
CA LEU A 123 11.79 -6.26 20.12
C LEU A 123 11.67 -7.76 19.79
N THR A 124 12.79 -8.50 19.77
CA THR A 124 12.76 -9.94 19.48
C THR A 124 11.91 -10.69 20.49
N ARG A 125 12.03 -10.38 21.78
CA ARG A 125 11.18 -11.00 22.82
C ARG A 125 9.71 -10.63 22.67
N LEU A 126 9.40 -9.39 22.32
CA LEU A 126 8.03 -8.91 22.09
C LEU A 126 7.38 -9.65 20.90
N LEU A 127 8.04 -9.69 19.74
CA LEU A 127 7.50 -10.41 18.57
C LEU A 127 7.39 -11.93 18.83
N HIS A 128 8.32 -12.53 19.58
CA HIS A 128 8.24 -13.96 19.91
C HIS A 128 7.07 -14.25 20.89
N ALA A 129 6.78 -13.33 21.82
CA ALA A 129 5.60 -13.43 22.67
C ALA A 129 4.31 -13.36 21.84
N GLU A 130 4.12 -12.25 21.11
CA GLU A 130 2.90 -11.91 20.36
C GLU A 130 2.68 -12.78 19.11
N LEU A 131 3.68 -12.83 18.22
CA LEU A 131 3.57 -13.43 16.88
C LEU A 131 4.07 -14.87 16.82
N GLY A 132 4.73 -15.32 17.88
CA GLY A 132 5.33 -16.66 17.98
C GLY A 132 6.65 -16.84 17.23
N ALA A 133 7.22 -15.77 16.68
CA ALA A 133 8.46 -15.82 15.92
C ALA A 133 9.29 -14.53 16.05
N GLY A 134 10.60 -14.63 15.84
CA GLY A 134 11.51 -13.49 15.86
C GLY A 134 11.53 -12.67 14.54
N PRO A 135 12.06 -11.43 14.53
CA PRO A 135 12.11 -10.57 13.34
C PRO A 135 12.76 -11.23 12.10
N LEU A 136 13.83 -12.01 12.29
CA LEU A 136 14.52 -12.70 11.20
C LEU A 136 13.69 -13.85 10.60
N ALA A 137 12.93 -14.57 11.42
CA ALA A 137 12.06 -15.65 10.96
C ALA A 137 10.83 -15.11 10.22
N LEU A 138 10.27 -13.99 10.70
CA LEU A 138 9.20 -13.26 10.03
C LEU A 138 9.66 -12.73 8.65
N ALA A 139 10.86 -12.13 8.58
CA ALA A 139 11.47 -11.74 7.31
C ALA A 139 11.75 -12.96 6.39
N ARG A 140 12.32 -14.05 6.92
CA ARG A 140 12.54 -15.31 6.16
C ARG A 140 11.24 -15.86 5.56
N ALA A 141 10.15 -15.85 6.33
CA ALA A 141 8.83 -16.28 5.85
C ALA A 141 8.31 -15.36 4.73
N HIS A 142 8.41 -14.03 4.89
CA HIS A 142 8.04 -13.07 3.85
C HIS A 142 8.83 -13.31 2.55
N ARG A 143 10.16 -13.46 2.64
CA ARG A 143 11.02 -13.81 1.50
C ARG A 143 10.63 -15.11 0.81
N ALA A 144 10.31 -16.15 1.58
CA ALA A 144 9.84 -17.43 1.04
C ALA A 144 8.50 -17.30 0.29
N HIS A 145 7.59 -16.44 0.78
CA HIS A 145 6.31 -16.16 0.11
C HIS A 145 6.53 -15.43 -1.22
N THR A 146 7.33 -14.35 -1.24
CA THR A 146 7.69 -13.60 -2.46
C THR A 146 8.39 -14.48 -3.49
N ALA A 147 9.35 -15.29 -3.05
CA ALA A 147 10.03 -16.27 -3.89
C ALA A 147 9.08 -17.28 -4.53
N ARG A 148 8.11 -17.80 -3.77
CA ARG A 148 7.10 -18.69 -4.34
C ARG A 148 6.21 -17.96 -5.36
N ALA A 149 5.78 -16.74 -5.06
CA ALA A 149 4.97 -15.95 -5.99
C ALA A 149 5.70 -15.77 -7.33
N LEU A 150 7.00 -15.47 -7.30
CA LEU A 150 7.85 -15.41 -8.49
C LEU A 150 8.04 -16.76 -9.19
N LEU A 151 8.34 -17.84 -8.45
CA LEU A 151 8.56 -19.19 -9.03
C LEU A 151 7.36 -19.72 -9.82
N VAL A 152 6.15 -19.34 -9.40
CA VAL A 152 4.88 -19.82 -9.96
C VAL A 152 4.28 -18.80 -10.95
N GLY A 153 4.49 -17.50 -10.72
CA GLY A 153 3.94 -16.42 -11.55
C GLY A 153 4.80 -16.03 -12.75
N THR A 154 6.12 -16.16 -12.66
CA THR A 154 7.09 -15.59 -13.64
C THR A 154 8.03 -16.63 -14.23
N ASP A 155 8.68 -16.25 -15.33
CA ASP A 155 9.70 -17.04 -16.03
C ASP A 155 11.16 -16.67 -15.64
N LEU A 156 11.35 -15.85 -14.60
CA LEU A 156 12.66 -15.45 -14.07
C LEU A 156 13.59 -16.65 -13.79
N SER A 157 14.91 -16.50 -13.89
CA SER A 157 15.82 -17.58 -13.50
C SER A 157 15.76 -17.86 -11.99
N SER A 158 16.18 -19.04 -11.54
CA SER A 158 16.23 -19.32 -10.09
C SER A 158 17.18 -18.39 -9.32
N ALA A 159 18.16 -17.79 -10.00
CA ALA A 159 19.05 -16.79 -9.43
C ALA A 159 18.30 -15.46 -9.24
N ASP A 160 17.63 -14.99 -10.28
CA ASP A 160 16.86 -13.73 -10.24
C ASP A 160 15.76 -13.82 -9.18
N VAL A 161 15.05 -14.94 -9.09
CA VAL A 161 14.05 -15.19 -8.04
C VAL A 161 14.67 -15.05 -6.65
N ALA A 162 15.84 -15.63 -6.40
CA ALA A 162 16.49 -15.59 -5.10
C ALA A 162 16.78 -14.14 -4.68
N PHE A 163 17.44 -13.38 -5.55
CA PHE A 163 17.80 -11.98 -5.26
C PHE A 163 16.58 -11.05 -5.23
N SER A 164 15.61 -11.24 -6.13
CA SER A 164 14.34 -10.49 -6.14
C SER A 164 13.50 -10.68 -4.86
N SER A 165 13.72 -11.79 -4.18
CA SER A 165 13.04 -12.13 -2.93
C SER A 165 13.88 -11.81 -1.70
N GLY A 166 14.94 -11.02 -1.82
CA GLY A 166 15.77 -10.57 -0.70
C GLY A 166 16.69 -11.64 -0.10
N PHE A 167 16.95 -12.77 -0.77
CA PHE A 167 17.98 -13.72 -0.32
C PHE A 167 19.37 -13.24 -0.74
N SER A 168 20.35 -13.36 0.16
CA SER A 168 21.74 -12.98 -0.13
C SER A 168 22.50 -14.03 -0.93
N SER A 169 21.96 -15.25 -1.06
CA SER A 169 22.53 -16.31 -1.89
C SER A 169 21.49 -17.32 -2.41
N ILE A 170 21.78 -17.90 -3.57
CA ILE A 170 20.99 -18.98 -4.19
C ILE A 170 20.94 -20.22 -3.27
N ARG A 171 21.99 -20.45 -2.47
CA ARG A 171 22.05 -21.53 -1.49
C ARG A 171 21.01 -21.33 -0.39
N GLN A 172 21.04 -20.18 0.29
CA GLN A 172 20.08 -19.84 1.36
C GLN A 172 18.62 -19.85 0.85
N PHE A 173 18.41 -19.37 -0.37
CA PHE A 173 17.13 -19.48 -1.08
C PHE A 173 16.71 -20.95 -1.25
N THR A 174 17.57 -21.80 -1.78
CA THR A 174 17.25 -23.22 -2.04
C THR A 174 16.96 -23.98 -0.75
N GLU A 175 17.76 -23.77 0.29
CA GLU A 175 17.56 -24.32 1.64
C GLU A 175 16.20 -23.85 2.20
N THR A 176 15.92 -22.54 2.18
CA THR A 176 14.66 -21.97 2.70
C THR A 176 13.42 -22.46 1.93
N ILE A 177 13.49 -22.56 0.59
CA ILE A 177 12.37 -23.09 -0.21
C ILE A 177 12.14 -24.59 0.08
N GLY A 178 13.22 -25.36 0.21
CA GLY A 178 13.17 -26.77 0.60
C GLY A 178 12.52 -26.97 1.98
N GLU A 179 12.96 -26.21 2.97
CA GLU A 179 12.45 -26.24 4.35
C GLU A 179 10.99 -25.79 4.46
N VAL A 180 10.63 -24.64 3.87
CA VAL A 180 9.27 -24.07 4.01
C VAL A 180 8.24 -24.85 3.20
N PHE A 181 8.55 -25.25 1.95
CA PHE A 181 7.58 -25.87 1.05
C PHE A 181 7.70 -27.40 0.94
N GLY A 182 8.76 -27.99 1.51
CA GLY A 182 9.04 -29.42 1.42
C GLY A 182 9.29 -29.89 -0.02
N MET A 183 9.86 -29.03 -0.87
CA MET A 183 10.24 -29.32 -2.25
C MET A 183 11.29 -28.32 -2.76
N PRO A 184 12.18 -28.69 -3.69
CA PRO A 184 13.15 -27.76 -4.27
C PRO A 184 12.46 -26.73 -5.21
N PRO A 185 13.09 -25.55 -5.44
CA PRO A 185 12.53 -24.50 -6.31
C PRO A 185 12.09 -24.96 -7.71
N ARG A 186 12.80 -25.92 -8.32
CA ARG A 186 12.46 -26.48 -9.64
C ARG A 186 11.13 -27.24 -9.62
N GLU A 187 10.85 -28.02 -8.59
CA GLU A 187 9.57 -28.74 -8.45
C GLU A 187 8.43 -27.75 -8.17
N LEU A 188 8.68 -26.71 -7.37
CA LEU A 188 7.71 -25.67 -7.07
C LEU A 188 7.30 -24.88 -8.33
N ARG A 189 8.27 -24.59 -9.22
CA ARG A 189 8.01 -24.02 -10.56
C ARG A 189 7.26 -24.96 -11.50
N ALA A 190 7.58 -26.26 -11.49
CA ALA A 190 6.90 -27.24 -12.33
C ALA A 190 5.38 -27.36 -12.01
N ARG A 191 4.94 -26.91 -10.83
CA ARG A 191 3.53 -26.83 -10.41
C ARG A 191 2.81 -25.56 -10.92
N ARG A 192 3.43 -24.74 -11.79
CA ARG A 192 2.79 -23.60 -12.45
C ARG A 192 1.60 -24.06 -13.30
N SER A 193 0.41 -23.59 -12.94
CA SER A 193 -0.71 -23.58 -13.90
C SER A 193 -0.35 -22.61 -15.02
N ARG A 194 -0.34 -23.08 -16.28
CA ARG A 194 -0.19 -22.24 -17.47
C ARG A 194 -1.48 -21.42 -17.69
N SER A 195 -1.70 -20.43 -16.83
CA SER A 195 -2.67 -19.37 -17.08
C SER A 195 -2.13 -18.48 -18.21
N ALA A 196 -2.99 -18.18 -19.19
CA ALA A 196 -2.57 -17.79 -20.53
C ALA A 196 -1.84 -16.44 -20.65
N GLY A 197 -0.89 -16.39 -21.57
CA GLY A 197 -1.08 -15.55 -22.77
C GLY A 197 -0.85 -14.05 -22.67
N ALA A 198 0.07 -13.59 -21.83
CA ALA A 198 0.67 -12.26 -22.00
C ALA A 198 2.13 -12.41 -22.42
N GLU A 199 2.54 -11.74 -23.50
CA GLU A 199 3.94 -11.57 -23.85
C GLU A 199 4.59 -10.63 -22.83
N VAL A 200 5.21 -11.22 -21.80
CA VAL A 200 5.99 -10.47 -20.81
C VAL A 200 7.37 -10.19 -21.43
N SER A 201 7.70 -8.92 -21.61
CA SER A 201 9.00 -8.51 -22.14
C SER A 201 10.14 -8.89 -21.20
N ALA A 202 11.35 -9.12 -21.73
CA ALA A 202 12.52 -9.41 -20.89
C ALA A 202 12.74 -8.32 -19.82
N GLY A 203 13.04 -8.73 -18.58
CA GLY A 203 13.22 -7.82 -17.43
C GLY A 203 11.92 -7.39 -16.72
N GLU A 204 10.76 -7.89 -17.14
CA GLU A 204 9.47 -7.53 -16.58
C GLU A 204 8.86 -8.65 -15.72
N ILE A 205 8.15 -8.24 -14.66
CA ILE A 205 7.50 -9.11 -13.68
C ILE A 205 5.99 -8.93 -13.79
N ASP A 206 5.23 -10.02 -13.96
CA ASP A 206 3.77 -10.01 -13.89
C ASP A 206 3.28 -11.01 -12.83
N LEU A 207 2.56 -10.51 -11.83
CA LEU A 207 2.09 -11.25 -10.66
C LEU A 207 0.61 -11.00 -10.40
N ALA A 208 -0.15 -12.04 -10.07
CA ALA A 208 -1.47 -11.85 -9.47
C ALA A 208 -1.34 -11.32 -8.04
N LEU A 209 -2.15 -10.31 -7.67
CA LEU A 209 -2.23 -9.79 -6.31
C LEU A 209 -3.39 -10.44 -5.57
N PRO A 210 -3.15 -11.27 -4.52
CA PRO A 210 -4.23 -11.83 -3.71
C PRO A 210 -4.95 -10.72 -2.92
N ILE A 211 -6.27 -10.80 -2.84
CA ILE A 211 -7.13 -9.83 -2.14
C ILE A 211 -8.15 -10.56 -1.25
N ARG A 212 -8.67 -9.86 -0.24
CA ARG A 212 -9.96 -10.21 0.39
C ARG A 212 -11.06 -9.60 -0.47
N GLY A 213 -12.05 -10.38 -0.88
CA GLY A 213 -13.20 -9.89 -1.66
C GLY A 213 -14.40 -9.57 -0.75
N PRO A 214 -15.33 -8.70 -1.17
CA PRO A 214 -15.38 -7.97 -2.45
C PRO A 214 -14.34 -6.84 -2.56
N ILE A 215 -14.19 -6.28 -3.76
CA ILE A 215 -13.37 -5.08 -3.99
C ILE A 215 -14.03 -4.16 -5.02
N ASP A 216 -14.21 -2.90 -4.66
CA ASP A 216 -14.72 -1.86 -5.55
C ASP A 216 -13.62 -1.34 -6.49
N THR A 217 -13.32 -2.10 -7.55
CA THR A 217 -12.35 -1.65 -8.56
C THR A 217 -12.76 -0.38 -9.30
N VAL A 218 -14.07 -0.10 -9.42
CA VAL A 218 -14.58 1.08 -10.14
C VAL A 218 -14.28 2.36 -9.36
N GLY A 219 -14.59 2.40 -8.06
CA GLY A 219 -14.22 3.52 -7.22
C GLY A 219 -12.71 3.65 -7.05
N LEU A 220 -12.00 2.52 -6.92
CA LEU A 220 -10.55 2.50 -6.72
C LEU A 220 -9.77 3.09 -7.91
N PHE A 221 -9.98 2.59 -9.14
CA PHE A 221 -9.33 3.17 -10.33
C PHE A 221 -9.86 4.56 -10.66
N GLY A 222 -11.15 4.81 -10.42
CA GLY A 222 -11.76 6.14 -10.53
C GLY A 222 -11.09 7.21 -9.65
N TRP A 223 -10.83 6.87 -8.38
CA TRP A 223 -10.09 7.72 -7.44
C TRP A 223 -8.64 7.92 -7.92
N MET A 224 -7.95 6.84 -8.29
CA MET A 224 -6.56 6.89 -8.77
C MET A 224 -6.43 7.83 -9.98
N ARG A 225 -7.29 7.67 -11.00
CA ARG A 225 -7.34 8.53 -12.18
C ARG A 225 -7.63 9.99 -11.83
N ALA A 226 -8.55 10.26 -10.90
CA ALA A 226 -8.89 11.62 -10.51
C ALA A 226 -7.71 12.38 -9.87
N HIS A 227 -6.82 11.66 -9.17
CA HIS A 227 -5.68 12.21 -8.42
C HIS A 227 -4.33 12.05 -9.12
N ALA A 228 -4.26 11.34 -10.25
CA ALA A 228 -3.02 11.03 -10.97
C ALA A 228 -2.22 12.28 -11.40
N ILE A 229 -1.01 12.45 -10.87
CA ILE A 229 -0.11 13.54 -11.27
C ILE A 229 0.37 13.34 -12.72
N PRO A 230 0.14 14.29 -13.64
CA PRO A 230 0.66 14.23 -15.01
C PRO A 230 2.18 14.00 -15.05
N GLY A 231 2.62 13.05 -15.87
CA GLY A 231 4.03 12.66 -16.01
C GLY A 231 4.56 11.69 -14.94
N VAL A 232 3.96 11.65 -13.75
CA VAL A 232 4.33 10.72 -12.66
C VAL A 232 3.43 9.48 -12.65
N GLU A 233 2.14 9.68 -12.95
CA GLU A 233 1.08 8.68 -12.78
C GLU A 233 0.13 8.70 -13.99
N VAL A 234 -0.35 7.52 -14.36
CA VAL A 234 -1.36 7.30 -15.41
C VAL A 234 -2.42 6.37 -14.83
N GLY A 235 -3.70 6.65 -15.08
CA GLY A 235 -4.79 5.79 -14.63
C GLY A 235 -6.03 5.90 -15.52
N ASP A 236 -6.73 4.79 -15.69
CA ASP A 236 -7.95 4.68 -16.51
C ASP A 236 -9.11 4.11 -15.68
N ASP A 237 -10.01 3.31 -16.26
CA ASP A 237 -11.13 2.66 -15.56
C ASP A 237 -10.80 1.24 -15.02
N ARG A 238 -9.65 0.68 -15.41
CA ARG A 238 -9.20 -0.69 -15.12
C ARG A 238 -7.73 -0.78 -14.69
N SER A 239 -6.93 0.26 -14.88
CA SER A 239 -5.51 0.30 -14.57
C SER A 239 -5.07 1.57 -13.84
N PHE A 240 -3.95 1.46 -13.13
CA PHE A 240 -3.15 2.59 -12.66
C PHE A 240 -1.67 2.22 -12.66
N ALA A 241 -0.85 3.07 -13.26
CA ALA A 241 0.59 2.88 -13.40
C ALA A 241 1.36 4.13 -12.99
N ARG A 242 2.54 3.96 -12.40
CA ARG A 242 3.43 5.06 -12.04
C ARG A 242 4.87 4.62 -11.85
N VAL A 243 5.77 5.61 -11.78
CA VAL A 243 7.12 5.43 -11.24
C VAL A 243 7.20 5.79 -9.76
N VAL A 244 8.13 5.13 -9.06
CA VAL A 244 8.42 5.33 -7.64
C VAL A 244 9.91 5.13 -7.39
N ARG A 245 10.49 5.92 -6.47
CA ARG A 245 11.87 5.72 -6.00
C ARG A 245 11.87 4.65 -4.90
N LEU A 246 12.62 3.58 -5.11
CA LEU A 246 12.87 2.53 -4.11
C LEU A 246 14.35 2.56 -3.67
N PRO A 247 14.73 1.90 -2.56
CA PRO A 247 16.08 2.00 -1.99
C PRO A 247 17.24 1.66 -2.93
N GLY A 248 17.06 0.71 -3.86
CA GLY A 248 18.04 0.33 -4.88
C GLY A 248 17.88 1.05 -6.22
N GLY A 249 16.87 1.92 -6.38
CA GLY A 249 16.68 2.73 -7.59
C GLY A 249 15.21 2.95 -7.99
N PRO A 250 14.96 3.58 -9.14
CA PRO A 250 13.61 3.73 -9.67
C PRO A 250 12.97 2.38 -10.02
N ALA A 251 11.67 2.28 -9.78
CA ALA A 251 10.82 1.21 -10.26
C ALA A 251 9.58 1.80 -10.95
N TRP A 252 9.13 1.13 -12.00
CA TRP A 252 7.83 1.34 -12.61
C TRP A 252 6.89 0.18 -12.24
N PHE A 253 5.63 0.49 -11.99
CA PHE A 253 4.59 -0.52 -11.86
C PHE A 253 3.27 -0.10 -12.50
N GLU A 254 2.48 -1.10 -12.86
CA GLU A 254 1.06 -1.03 -13.23
C GLU A 254 0.29 -2.03 -12.36
N VAL A 255 -0.80 -1.58 -11.74
CA VAL A 255 -1.84 -2.47 -11.23
C VAL A 255 -3.03 -2.41 -12.17
N ARG A 256 -3.47 -3.56 -12.68
CA ARG A 256 -4.63 -3.67 -13.58
C ARG A 256 -5.60 -4.76 -13.17
N ARG A 257 -6.88 -4.55 -13.44
CA ARG A 257 -7.92 -5.58 -13.38
C ARG A 257 -7.88 -6.41 -14.67
N ALA A 258 -7.52 -7.69 -14.55
CA ALA A 258 -7.61 -8.65 -15.64
C ALA A 258 -9.07 -9.02 -15.93
N ASP A 259 -9.34 -9.56 -17.12
CA ASP A 259 -10.70 -9.90 -17.56
C ASP A 259 -11.36 -11.01 -16.72
N ASP A 260 -10.56 -11.84 -16.04
CA ASP A 260 -11.00 -12.81 -15.02
C ASP A 260 -11.35 -12.17 -13.66
N GLY A 261 -11.31 -10.84 -13.57
CA GLY A 261 -11.64 -10.06 -12.38
C GLY A 261 -10.51 -9.93 -11.36
N ARG A 262 -9.38 -10.64 -11.51
CA ARG A 262 -8.23 -10.55 -10.58
C ARG A 262 -7.44 -9.26 -10.79
N LEU A 263 -6.89 -8.72 -9.71
CA LEU A 263 -5.86 -7.68 -9.81
C LEU A 263 -4.51 -8.32 -10.11
N ARG A 264 -3.76 -7.68 -11.03
CA ARG A 264 -2.39 -8.07 -11.40
C ARG A 264 -1.45 -6.87 -11.28
N LEU A 265 -0.25 -7.13 -10.82
CA LEU A 265 0.89 -6.22 -10.77
C LEU A 265 1.84 -6.55 -11.92
N ARG A 266 2.06 -5.59 -12.82
CA ARG A 266 3.16 -5.60 -13.78
C ARG A 266 4.23 -4.63 -13.27
N ALA A 267 5.50 -5.01 -13.31
CA ALA A 267 6.58 -4.20 -12.73
C ALA A 267 7.91 -4.34 -13.48
N ARG A 268 8.68 -3.26 -13.47
CA ARG A 268 10.08 -3.18 -13.92
C ARG A 268 10.87 -2.41 -12.86
N LEU A 269 12.05 -2.90 -12.49
CA LEU A 269 12.83 -2.33 -11.38
C LEU A 269 14.29 -2.17 -11.79
N ALA A 270 14.92 -1.04 -11.43
CA ALA A 270 16.37 -0.87 -11.54
C ALA A 270 17.13 -1.87 -10.64
N ALA A 271 16.57 -2.20 -9.47
CA ALA A 271 17.09 -3.21 -8.57
C ALA A 271 16.01 -4.26 -8.27
N LEU A 272 16.19 -5.49 -8.75
CA LEU A 272 15.24 -6.58 -8.54
C LEU A 272 14.97 -6.88 -7.05
N ALA A 273 15.96 -6.69 -6.18
CA ALA A 273 15.84 -6.90 -4.74
C ALA A 273 14.76 -6.04 -4.06
N ASP A 274 14.34 -4.93 -4.68
CA ASP A 274 13.26 -4.08 -4.18
C ASP A 274 11.85 -4.62 -4.47
N LEU A 275 11.69 -5.75 -5.17
CA LEU A 275 10.37 -6.27 -5.52
C LEU A 275 9.49 -6.53 -4.28
N GLY A 276 10.05 -7.06 -3.19
CA GLY A 276 9.30 -7.23 -1.94
C GLY A 276 8.77 -5.91 -1.39
N THR A 277 9.65 -4.89 -1.34
CA THR A 277 9.32 -3.50 -0.97
C THR A 277 8.22 -2.93 -1.86
N LEU A 278 8.32 -3.10 -3.19
CA LEU A 278 7.34 -2.64 -4.17
C LEU A 278 5.98 -3.30 -3.95
N ILE A 279 5.94 -4.63 -3.81
CA ILE A 279 4.70 -5.38 -3.55
C ILE A 279 4.06 -4.87 -2.25
N ALA A 280 4.82 -4.73 -1.17
CA ALA A 280 4.29 -4.24 0.10
C ALA A 280 3.72 -2.80 0.00
N ARG A 281 4.40 -1.91 -0.74
CA ARG A 281 3.92 -0.54 -0.99
C ARG A 281 2.67 -0.50 -1.87
N VAL A 282 2.64 -1.29 -2.94
CA VAL A 282 1.47 -1.42 -3.82
C VAL A 282 0.26 -1.98 -3.06
N ARG A 283 0.46 -3.01 -2.21
CA ARG A 283 -0.63 -3.57 -1.39
C ARG A 283 -1.24 -2.54 -0.44
N ARG A 284 -0.43 -1.67 0.17
CA ARG A 284 -0.91 -0.54 0.98
C ARG A 284 -1.58 0.55 0.15
N LEU A 285 -1.00 0.93 -0.99
CA LEU A 285 -1.57 1.95 -1.89
C LEU A 285 -3.00 1.59 -2.34
N PHE A 286 -3.24 0.30 -2.63
CA PHE A 286 -4.55 -0.20 -3.07
C PHE A 286 -5.38 -0.84 -1.95
N ASP A 287 -4.92 -0.79 -0.68
CA ASP A 287 -5.66 -1.27 0.50
C ASP A 287 -6.08 -2.77 0.40
N LEU A 288 -5.18 -3.61 -0.12
CA LEU A 288 -5.49 -4.98 -0.57
C LEU A 288 -5.59 -6.04 0.54
N ASP A 289 -5.13 -5.72 1.75
CA ASP A 289 -5.09 -6.63 2.90
C ASP A 289 -6.28 -6.44 3.87
N ALA A 290 -6.97 -5.29 3.80
CA ALA A 290 -8.17 -4.98 4.55
C ALA A 290 -9.30 -6.01 4.35
N ASP A 291 -10.11 -6.21 5.40
CA ASP A 291 -11.28 -7.09 5.42
C ASP A 291 -12.56 -6.30 5.06
N PRO A 292 -12.98 -6.31 3.78
CA PRO A 292 -14.15 -5.57 3.33
C PRO A 292 -15.44 -6.08 3.96
N GLN A 293 -15.52 -7.37 4.31
CA GLN A 293 -16.76 -7.96 4.80
C GLN A 293 -17.06 -7.48 6.21
N ALA A 294 -16.04 -7.41 7.08
CA ALA A 294 -16.18 -6.86 8.42
C ALA A 294 -16.57 -5.37 8.41
N VAL A 295 -16.04 -4.60 7.46
CA VAL A 295 -16.40 -3.19 7.25
C VAL A 295 -17.84 -3.05 6.75
N ASP A 296 -18.19 -3.73 5.66
CA ASP A 296 -19.52 -3.67 5.04
C ASP A 296 -20.61 -4.15 6.02
N GLU A 297 -20.36 -5.22 6.77
CA GLU A 297 -21.27 -5.79 7.78
C GLU A 297 -21.53 -4.80 8.94
N GLU A 298 -20.53 -4.04 9.38
CA GLU A 298 -20.68 -3.06 10.47
C GLU A 298 -21.37 -1.77 9.98
N LEU A 299 -20.90 -1.19 8.86
CA LEU A 299 -21.48 0.04 8.32
C LEU A 299 -22.94 -0.15 7.88
N SER A 300 -23.31 -1.34 7.41
CA SER A 300 -24.70 -1.67 7.05
C SER A 300 -25.67 -1.78 8.23
N ARG A 301 -25.19 -1.75 9.49
CA ARG A 301 -26.07 -1.68 10.67
C ARG A 301 -26.71 -0.30 10.85
N HIS A 302 -26.19 0.72 10.18
CA HIS A 302 -26.75 2.06 10.17
C HIS A 302 -27.69 2.21 8.96
N PRO A 303 -29.01 2.34 9.14
CA PRO A 303 -29.98 2.40 8.05
C PRO A 303 -29.69 3.50 7.02
N GLU A 304 -29.09 4.60 7.44
CA GLU A 304 -28.71 5.72 6.58
C GLU A 304 -27.51 5.41 5.65
N LEU A 305 -26.64 4.47 6.05
CA LEU A 305 -25.48 4.02 5.26
C LEU A 305 -25.74 2.75 4.47
N ALA A 306 -26.62 1.86 4.94
CA ALA A 306 -26.86 0.55 4.31
C ALA A 306 -27.12 0.63 2.78
N PRO A 307 -27.87 1.59 2.22
CA PRO A 307 -28.02 1.73 0.76
C PRO A 307 -26.71 2.09 0.05
N ALA A 308 -25.88 2.95 0.66
CA ALA A 308 -24.59 3.37 0.10
C ALA A 308 -23.52 2.27 0.16
N VAL A 309 -23.56 1.42 1.20
CA VAL A 309 -22.72 0.22 1.32
C VAL A 309 -23.16 -0.84 0.32
N ALA A 310 -24.46 -1.14 0.22
CA ALA A 310 -25.00 -2.09 -0.74
C ALA A 310 -24.72 -1.71 -2.21
N ALA A 311 -24.66 -0.42 -2.52
CA ALA A 311 -24.30 0.09 -3.84
C ALA A 311 -22.79 0.02 -4.15
N ILE A 312 -21.93 0.00 -3.12
CA ILE A 312 -20.46 0.04 -3.25
C ILE A 312 -19.81 -0.95 -2.25
N PRO A 313 -20.06 -2.27 -2.37
CA PRO A 313 -19.52 -3.26 -1.45
C PRO A 313 -18.00 -3.44 -1.64
N GLY A 314 -17.28 -3.62 -0.54
CA GLY A 314 -15.83 -3.75 -0.52
C GLY A 314 -15.10 -2.50 -0.97
N VAL A 315 -15.62 -1.34 -0.54
CA VAL A 315 -14.96 -0.04 -0.67
C VAL A 315 -13.53 -0.10 -0.09
N ARG A 316 -12.62 0.69 -0.64
CA ARG A 316 -11.22 0.77 -0.23
C ARG A 316 -10.82 2.20 0.09
N VAL A 317 -9.83 2.36 0.96
CA VAL A 317 -9.23 3.65 1.29
C VAL A 317 -7.81 3.69 0.71
N PRO A 318 -7.61 4.25 -0.51
CA PRO A 318 -6.29 4.32 -1.14
C PRO A 318 -5.21 4.86 -0.19
N GLY A 319 -4.12 4.12 -0.02
CA GLY A 319 -3.03 4.50 0.87
C GLY A 319 -2.03 5.45 0.22
N ALA A 320 -0.78 5.37 0.69
CA ALA A 320 0.37 6.09 0.12
C ALA A 320 1.44 5.10 -0.34
N ILE A 321 2.02 5.33 -1.53
CA ILE A 321 3.21 4.59 -2.00
C ILE A 321 4.49 5.09 -1.30
N ASP A 322 4.50 6.37 -0.94
CA ASP A 322 5.57 7.07 -0.25
C ASP A 322 4.99 8.10 0.73
N ALA A 323 5.56 8.19 1.93
CA ALA A 323 5.03 9.02 3.02
C ALA A 323 5.36 10.51 2.85
N HIS A 324 6.55 10.81 2.32
CA HIS A 324 7.02 12.18 2.14
C HIS A 324 6.24 12.85 1.00
N GLU A 325 6.08 12.12 -0.11
CA GLU A 325 5.22 12.51 -1.22
C GLU A 325 3.77 12.75 -0.77
N MET A 326 3.20 11.88 0.08
CA MET A 326 1.83 12.02 0.57
C MET A 326 1.64 13.30 1.42
N LEU A 327 2.57 13.62 2.32
CA LEU A 327 2.50 14.88 3.09
C LEU A 327 2.55 16.09 2.14
N LEU A 328 3.50 16.11 1.21
CA LEU A 328 3.70 17.23 0.30
C LEU A 328 2.48 17.41 -0.63
N ARG A 329 1.92 16.31 -1.16
CA ARG A 329 0.65 16.33 -1.91
C ARG A 329 -0.50 16.90 -1.08
N ALA A 330 -0.65 16.47 0.18
CA ALA A 330 -1.71 16.92 1.07
C ALA A 330 -1.60 18.42 1.42
N MET A 331 -0.37 18.94 1.63
CA MET A 331 -0.13 20.36 1.87
C MET A 331 -0.38 21.22 0.61
N ILE A 332 0.03 20.74 -0.57
CA ILE A 332 -0.26 21.41 -1.85
C ILE A 332 -1.78 21.49 -2.08
N GLY A 333 -2.51 20.40 -1.80
CA GLY A 333 -3.96 20.30 -1.98
C GLY A 333 -4.83 21.07 -1.00
N GLN A 334 -4.25 21.72 0.02
CA GLN A 334 -5.03 22.46 1.03
C GLN A 334 -5.94 23.53 0.40
N GLN A 335 -7.23 23.53 0.77
CA GLN A 335 -8.20 24.59 0.43
C GLN A 335 -8.39 24.84 -1.09
N ILE A 336 -8.05 23.88 -1.95
CA ILE A 336 -8.22 23.97 -3.42
C ILE A 336 -8.87 22.70 -3.97
N SER A 337 -9.33 22.75 -5.23
CA SER A 337 -9.90 21.56 -5.89
C SER A 337 -8.82 20.51 -6.18
N VAL A 338 -9.21 19.23 -6.27
CA VAL A 338 -8.32 18.13 -6.68
C VAL A 338 -7.67 18.41 -8.04
N ALA A 339 -8.43 18.95 -9.00
CA ALA A 339 -7.89 19.33 -10.31
C ALA A 339 -6.81 20.43 -10.20
N SER A 340 -7.02 21.45 -9.36
CA SER A 340 -6.03 22.51 -9.11
C SER A 340 -4.78 21.96 -8.43
N ALA A 341 -4.94 21.09 -7.44
CA ALA A 341 -3.83 20.43 -6.75
C ALA A 341 -2.99 19.59 -7.71
N ARG A 342 -3.66 18.80 -8.56
CA ARG A 342 -3.05 17.94 -9.58
C ARG A 342 -2.27 18.74 -10.63
N THR A 343 -2.76 19.92 -11.04
CA THR A 343 -2.02 20.85 -11.91
C THR A 343 -0.76 21.39 -11.24
N MET A 344 -0.84 21.80 -9.97
CA MET A 344 0.34 22.29 -9.23
C MET A 344 1.38 21.18 -9.01
N GLN A 345 0.93 19.99 -8.65
CA GLN A 345 1.76 18.80 -8.44
C GLN A 345 2.41 18.33 -9.76
N GLY A 346 1.68 18.35 -10.87
CA GLY A 346 2.22 18.03 -12.21
C GLY A 346 3.30 19.01 -12.65
N ARG A 347 3.10 20.31 -12.41
CA ARG A 347 4.14 21.32 -12.65
C ARG A 347 5.37 21.08 -11.77
N LEU A 348 5.17 20.81 -10.47
CA LEU A 348 6.27 20.54 -9.54
C LEU A 348 7.10 19.33 -9.99
N ALA A 349 6.44 18.26 -10.42
CA ALA A 349 7.10 17.08 -10.98
C ALA A 349 7.84 17.38 -12.29
N ALA A 350 7.22 18.09 -13.25
CA ALA A 350 7.83 18.39 -14.54
C ALA A 350 9.10 19.25 -14.43
N GLU A 351 9.16 20.17 -13.46
CA GLU A 351 10.25 21.15 -13.32
C GLU A 351 11.37 20.70 -12.36
N LEU A 352 11.03 19.91 -11.33
CA LEU A 352 11.95 19.49 -10.26
C LEU A 352 12.13 17.97 -10.14
N GLY A 353 11.37 17.17 -10.89
CA GLY A 353 11.40 15.71 -10.84
C GLY A 353 12.46 15.11 -11.76
N GLN A 354 12.85 13.86 -11.49
CA GLN A 354 13.80 13.12 -12.31
C GLN A 354 13.04 12.24 -13.32
N THR A 355 13.21 12.50 -14.61
CA THR A 355 12.74 11.58 -15.68
C THR A 355 13.56 10.29 -15.66
N VAL A 356 12.87 9.14 -15.77
CA VAL A 356 13.45 7.79 -15.74
C VAL A 356 12.82 6.90 -16.82
N GLU A 357 13.64 6.06 -17.43
CA GLU A 357 13.27 5.15 -18.53
C GLU A 357 13.20 3.69 -18.05
N VAL A 358 12.48 3.47 -16.93
CA VAL A 358 12.28 2.12 -16.36
C VAL A 358 10.96 1.48 -16.83
N GLY A 359 9.98 2.29 -17.20
CA GLY A 359 8.65 1.84 -17.65
C GLY A 359 8.61 1.40 -19.12
N PRO A 360 7.40 1.24 -19.69
CA PRO A 360 7.21 1.17 -21.15
C PRO A 360 7.47 2.52 -21.84
N GLU A 361 7.31 3.62 -21.12
CA GLU A 361 7.53 5.00 -21.55
C GLU A 361 8.37 5.74 -20.50
N ALA A 362 8.99 6.86 -20.90
CA ALA A 362 9.69 7.74 -19.97
C ALA A 362 8.68 8.43 -19.02
N MET A 363 8.91 8.32 -17.72
CA MET A 363 8.06 8.93 -16.69
C MET A 363 8.91 9.71 -15.69
N THR A 364 8.30 10.68 -15.00
CA THR A 364 8.99 11.54 -14.04
C THR A 364 8.74 11.07 -12.62
N LEU A 365 9.79 10.87 -11.84
CA LEU A 365 9.67 10.65 -10.39
C LEU A 365 9.14 11.92 -9.72
N PHE A 366 8.29 11.76 -8.70
CA PHE A 366 7.93 12.89 -7.85
C PHE A 366 9.20 13.48 -7.21
N PRO A 367 9.35 14.81 -7.11
CA PRO A 367 10.61 15.42 -6.67
C PRO A 367 10.93 15.06 -5.21
N GLU A 368 12.21 14.86 -4.93
CA GLU A 368 12.65 14.55 -3.57
C GLU A 368 12.49 15.75 -2.63
N PRO A 369 12.27 15.53 -1.32
CA PRO A 369 12.11 16.62 -0.36
C PRO A 369 13.28 17.61 -0.36
N ALA A 370 14.52 17.14 -0.55
CA ALA A 370 15.69 18.02 -0.66
C ALA A 370 15.60 19.00 -1.84
N VAL A 371 15.16 18.52 -3.02
CA VAL A 371 15.00 19.36 -4.22
C VAL A 371 13.84 20.36 -4.04
N ILE A 372 12.77 19.96 -3.37
CA ILE A 372 11.65 20.86 -3.04
C ILE A 372 12.06 21.88 -1.98
N ALA A 373 12.90 21.51 -1.01
CA ALA A 373 13.44 22.41 0.01
C ALA A 373 14.32 23.51 -0.62
N GLU A 374 15.18 23.15 -1.57
CA GLU A 374 16.06 24.08 -2.26
C GLU A 374 15.31 24.95 -3.29
N ARG A 375 14.54 24.31 -4.17
CA ARG A 375 14.01 24.93 -5.40
C ARG A 375 12.49 25.08 -5.46
N GLY A 376 11.76 24.63 -4.45
CA GLY A 376 10.29 24.61 -4.44
C GLY A 376 9.65 25.97 -4.67
N LEU A 377 10.23 27.06 -4.16
CA LEU A 377 9.71 28.42 -4.36
C LEU A 377 9.83 28.92 -5.80
N GLU A 378 10.72 28.35 -6.63
CA GLU A 378 10.81 28.67 -8.06
C GLU A 378 9.54 28.25 -8.80
N VAL A 379 8.90 27.16 -8.38
CA VAL A 379 7.84 26.46 -9.13
C VAL A 379 6.46 26.54 -8.46
N LEU A 380 6.40 26.47 -7.12
CA LEU A 380 5.16 26.53 -6.34
C LEU A 380 4.47 27.90 -6.50
N ARG A 381 3.14 27.91 -6.57
CA ARG A 381 2.32 29.13 -6.75
C ARG A 381 1.13 29.10 -5.79
N GLY A 382 0.87 30.22 -5.11
CA GLY A 382 -0.22 30.32 -4.13
C GLY A 382 0.14 31.25 -2.97
N PRO A 383 -0.62 31.22 -1.86
CA PRO A 383 -0.36 32.05 -0.70
C PRO A 383 1.06 31.83 -0.14
N ALA A 384 1.87 32.88 -0.06
CA ALA A 384 3.30 32.78 0.25
C ALA A 384 3.60 32.06 1.58
N ALA A 385 2.72 32.20 2.59
CA ALA A 385 2.84 31.49 3.86
C ALA A 385 2.68 29.96 3.71
N ARG A 386 1.83 29.49 2.79
CA ARG A 386 1.66 28.06 2.49
C ARG A 386 2.83 27.51 1.67
N MET A 387 3.34 28.29 0.71
CA MET A 387 4.47 27.88 -0.11
C MET A 387 5.74 27.72 0.76
N ARG A 388 5.97 28.64 1.72
CA ARG A 388 7.02 28.49 2.74
C ARG A 388 6.80 27.27 3.62
N ALA A 389 5.59 27.04 4.15
CA ALA A 389 5.29 25.86 4.95
C ALA A 389 5.58 24.54 4.21
N ILE A 390 5.27 24.43 2.91
CA ILE A 390 5.60 23.24 2.09
C ILE A 390 7.12 23.04 1.99
N VAL A 391 7.88 24.13 1.80
CA VAL A 391 9.35 24.11 1.69
C VAL A 391 10.01 23.82 3.05
N GLU A 392 9.50 24.38 4.14
CA GLU A 392 9.91 24.09 5.52
C GLU A 392 9.65 22.61 5.87
N ALA A 393 8.50 22.06 5.49
CA ALA A 393 8.22 20.62 5.64
C ALA A 393 9.12 19.75 4.75
N ALA A 394 9.38 20.15 3.51
CA ALA A 394 10.30 19.44 2.62
C ALA A 394 11.75 19.42 3.17
N ALA A 395 12.20 20.53 3.77
CA ALA A 395 13.49 20.60 4.45
C ALA A 395 13.56 19.64 5.65
N ALA A 396 12.54 19.66 6.51
CA ALA A 396 12.47 18.78 7.68
C ALA A 396 12.41 17.28 7.33
N LEU A 397 11.79 16.93 6.20
CA LEU A 397 11.82 15.57 5.64
C LEU A 397 13.20 15.20 5.04
N ALA A 398 13.94 16.19 4.53
CA ALA A 398 15.25 15.99 3.90
C ALA A 398 16.39 15.86 4.93
N ASP A 399 16.35 16.64 6.01
CA ASP A 399 17.33 16.57 7.10
C ASP A 399 16.99 15.52 8.18
N GLY A 400 15.78 14.96 8.12
CA GLY A 400 15.31 13.91 9.04
C GLY A 400 14.81 14.42 10.39
N SER A 401 14.67 15.73 10.59
CA SER A 401 14.00 16.31 11.76
C SER A 401 12.49 15.98 11.82
N LEU A 402 11.89 15.66 10.67
CA LEU A 402 10.57 15.05 10.55
C LEU A 402 10.67 13.66 9.89
N ASP A 403 10.76 12.59 10.69
CA ASP A 403 10.61 11.21 10.20
C ASP A 403 9.12 10.87 10.04
N LEU A 404 8.76 10.22 8.93
CA LEU A 404 7.41 9.76 8.61
C LEU A 404 7.44 8.42 7.87
N GLY A 405 6.66 7.44 8.32
CA GLY A 405 6.54 6.18 7.59
C GLY A 405 5.40 5.27 8.05
N PRO A 406 5.15 4.16 7.32
CA PRO A 406 4.07 3.21 7.62
C PRO A 406 4.27 2.46 8.96
N GLY A 407 5.46 2.55 9.56
CA GLY A 407 5.80 1.98 10.86
C GLY A 407 5.68 2.95 12.04
N ASP A 408 5.12 4.15 11.83
CA ASP A 408 4.86 5.11 12.91
C ASP A 408 3.79 4.63 13.90
N ASP A 409 3.81 5.24 15.09
CA ASP A 409 2.64 5.31 15.96
C ASP A 409 1.74 6.48 15.51
N GLY A 410 0.42 6.23 15.39
CA GLY A 410 -0.51 7.20 14.83
C GLY A 410 -0.75 8.44 15.68
N ALA A 411 -0.61 8.36 17.01
CA ALA A 411 -0.72 9.53 17.89
C ALA A 411 0.56 10.37 17.84
N ALA A 412 1.73 9.72 17.95
CA ALA A 412 3.02 10.39 17.86
C ALA A 412 3.27 11.01 16.47
N GLN A 413 2.82 10.38 15.38
CA GLN A 413 2.89 10.97 14.04
C GLN A 413 2.03 12.24 13.95
N ARG A 414 0.79 12.18 14.44
CA ARG A 414 -0.13 13.32 14.46
C ARG A 414 0.41 14.49 15.27
N GLU A 415 1.03 14.22 16.42
CA GLU A 415 1.68 15.23 17.25
C GLU A 415 2.83 15.94 16.50
N ARG A 416 3.77 15.17 15.91
CA ARG A 416 4.87 15.74 15.11
C ARG A 416 4.36 16.57 13.94
N LEU A 417 3.32 16.10 13.24
CA LEU A 417 2.70 16.81 12.13
C LEU A 417 2.05 18.12 12.58
N LEU A 418 1.35 18.15 13.72
CA LEU A 418 0.71 19.36 14.24
C LEU A 418 1.68 20.40 14.81
N ALA A 419 2.90 19.98 15.20
CA ALA A 419 3.96 20.90 15.59
C ALA A 419 4.52 21.72 14.39
N MET A 420 4.33 21.23 13.16
CA MET A 420 4.84 21.86 11.95
C MET A 420 3.93 23.00 11.47
N ARG A 421 4.54 24.14 11.12
CA ARG A 421 3.84 25.30 10.59
C ARG A 421 3.05 24.95 9.32
N GLY A 422 1.78 25.33 9.28
CA GLY A 422 0.92 25.14 8.10
C GLY A 422 0.29 23.75 7.97
N ILE A 423 0.54 22.83 8.93
CA ILE A 423 -0.15 21.53 9.01
C ILE A 423 -1.19 21.61 10.13
N GLY A 424 -2.47 21.68 9.73
CA GLY A 424 -3.60 21.64 10.67
C GLY A 424 -4.15 20.22 10.86
N PRO A 425 -5.14 20.04 11.77
CA PRO A 425 -5.75 18.73 12.06
C PRO A 425 -6.16 17.94 10.82
N TRP A 426 -6.87 18.56 9.87
CA TRP A 426 -7.27 17.89 8.63
C TRP A 426 -6.08 17.31 7.85
N THR A 427 -4.95 18.03 7.74
CA THR A 427 -3.76 17.53 7.03
C THR A 427 -3.06 16.43 7.83
N ALA A 428 -2.91 16.59 9.15
CA ALA A 428 -2.28 15.58 10.01
C ALA A 428 -3.08 14.26 10.00
N ASP A 429 -4.40 14.35 10.14
CA ASP A 429 -5.31 13.20 10.15
C ASP A 429 -5.44 12.57 8.74
N TYR A 430 -5.46 13.36 7.66
CA TYR A 430 -5.42 12.83 6.29
C TYR A 430 -4.12 12.09 5.97
N VAL A 431 -2.97 12.61 6.41
CA VAL A 431 -1.67 11.92 6.26
C VAL A 431 -1.66 10.63 7.08
N ARG A 432 -2.18 10.63 8.31
CA ARG A 432 -2.33 9.42 9.14
C ARG A 432 -3.16 8.34 8.43
N MET A 433 -4.34 8.71 7.91
CA MET A 433 -5.23 7.83 7.13
C MET A 433 -4.47 7.18 5.96
N ARG A 434 -3.77 7.99 5.15
CA ARG A 434 -3.14 7.52 3.90
C ARG A 434 -1.81 6.78 4.13
N VAL A 435 -0.96 7.23 5.05
CA VAL A 435 0.39 6.70 5.27
C VAL A 435 0.38 5.44 6.14
N LEU A 436 -0.50 5.39 7.16
CA LEU A 436 -0.59 4.23 8.06
C LEU A 436 -1.63 3.20 7.60
N GLY A 437 -2.54 3.59 6.70
CA GLY A 437 -3.74 2.79 6.42
C GLY A 437 -4.72 2.79 7.60
N ASP A 438 -4.70 3.84 8.43
CA ASP A 438 -5.52 3.93 9.64
C ASP A 438 -7.02 3.82 9.29
N PRO A 439 -7.72 2.77 9.74
CA PRO A 439 -9.11 2.52 9.37
C PRO A 439 -10.09 3.47 10.06
N ASP A 440 -9.65 4.24 11.06
CA ASP A 440 -10.52 4.94 12.00
C ASP A 440 -10.31 6.47 12.02
N VAL A 441 -10.18 7.07 10.84
CA VAL A 441 -10.00 8.52 10.67
C VAL A 441 -11.26 9.17 10.11
N LEU A 442 -11.82 10.11 10.87
CA LEU A 442 -12.80 11.08 10.38
C LEU A 442 -12.10 12.41 10.07
N LEU A 443 -12.57 13.14 9.06
CA LEU A 443 -12.07 14.47 8.71
C LEU A 443 -13.20 15.51 8.81
N PRO A 444 -13.48 16.07 10.02
CA PRO A 444 -14.63 16.97 10.24
C PRO A 444 -14.63 18.25 9.41
N GLY A 445 -13.45 18.68 8.93
CA GLY A 445 -13.31 19.85 8.05
C GLY A 445 -13.48 19.56 6.56
N ASP A 446 -13.65 18.29 6.16
CA ASP A 446 -13.65 17.90 4.75
C ASP A 446 -14.97 18.28 4.05
N VAL A 447 -14.88 19.23 3.11
CA VAL A 447 -16.06 19.80 2.43
C VAL A 447 -16.76 18.76 1.56
N ALA A 448 -16.00 17.88 0.91
CA ALA A 448 -16.58 16.83 0.07
C ALA A 448 -17.30 15.79 0.93
N ALA A 449 -16.66 15.27 1.98
CA ALA A 449 -17.29 14.30 2.88
C ALA A 449 -18.56 14.86 3.54
N ARG A 450 -18.54 16.12 4.00
CA ARG A 450 -19.74 16.77 4.57
C ARG A 450 -20.87 16.95 3.55
N ALA A 451 -20.56 17.28 2.29
CA ALA A 451 -21.55 17.33 1.22
C ALA A 451 -22.11 15.93 0.87
N GLY A 452 -21.28 14.89 0.98
CA GLY A 452 -21.71 13.50 0.86
C GLY A 452 -22.60 13.03 2.00
N ALA A 453 -22.25 13.37 3.25
CA ALA A 453 -23.08 13.14 4.42
C ALA A 453 -24.47 13.79 4.24
N ALA A 454 -24.53 15.05 3.80
CA ALA A 454 -25.79 15.71 3.47
C ALA A 454 -26.60 14.97 2.38
N ALA A 455 -25.93 14.48 1.34
CA ALA A 455 -26.57 13.70 0.26
C ALA A 455 -27.11 12.33 0.73
N LEU A 456 -26.57 11.78 1.81
CA LEU A 456 -27.06 10.57 2.49
C LEU A 456 -28.09 10.86 3.60
N GLY A 457 -28.53 12.11 3.75
CA GLY A 457 -29.48 12.52 4.79
C GLY A 457 -28.88 12.65 6.20
N LEU A 458 -27.56 12.69 6.31
CA LEU A 458 -26.84 12.77 7.58
C LEU A 458 -26.54 14.21 8.01
N PRO A 459 -26.29 14.46 9.31
CA PRO A 459 -25.75 15.73 9.80
C PRO A 459 -24.47 16.12 9.06
N SER A 460 -24.43 17.38 8.59
CA SER A 460 -23.39 17.89 7.70
C SER A 460 -22.78 19.22 8.15
N ASP A 461 -23.16 19.76 9.31
CA ASP A 461 -22.31 20.68 10.06
C ASP A 461 -21.15 19.92 10.72
N PRO A 462 -20.00 20.54 11.04
CA PRO A 462 -18.84 19.80 11.55
C PRO A 462 -19.09 19.07 12.88
N THR A 463 -19.94 19.64 13.75
CA THR A 463 -20.21 19.11 15.09
C THR A 463 -21.16 17.91 15.01
N GLY A 464 -22.30 18.08 14.34
CA GLY A 464 -23.26 17.02 14.08
C GLY A 464 -22.67 15.87 13.28
N PHE A 465 -21.87 16.16 12.24
CA PHE A 465 -21.17 15.16 11.44
C PHE A 465 -20.18 14.32 12.27
N THR A 466 -19.44 14.98 13.18
CA THR A 466 -18.52 14.30 14.11
C THR A 466 -19.28 13.39 15.07
N ALA A 467 -20.25 13.93 15.80
CA ALA A 467 -21.04 13.19 16.77
C ALA A 467 -21.87 12.05 16.14
N TRP A 468 -22.29 12.20 14.88
CA TRP A 468 -22.95 11.11 14.15
C TRP A 468 -21.96 9.99 13.80
N SER A 469 -20.78 10.36 13.26
CA SER A 469 -19.79 9.40 12.76
C SER A 469 -18.96 8.71 13.85
N GLU A 470 -18.99 9.18 15.11
CA GLU A 470 -18.35 8.50 16.24
C GLU A 470 -18.81 7.04 16.41
N ARG A 471 -20.07 6.74 16.06
CA ARG A 471 -20.65 5.39 16.15
C ARG A 471 -20.06 4.39 15.15
N LEU A 472 -19.32 4.86 14.14
CA LEU A 472 -18.74 4.05 13.07
C LEU A 472 -17.33 3.55 13.41
N ALA A 473 -16.78 3.90 14.58
CA ALA A 473 -15.48 3.41 15.00
C ALA A 473 -15.52 1.86 15.15
N PRO A 474 -14.51 1.11 14.66
CA PRO A 474 -13.18 1.56 14.21
C PRO A 474 -13.03 1.74 12.68
N TRP A 475 -14.11 2.04 11.95
CA TRP A 475 -14.16 2.05 10.48
C TRP A 475 -14.43 3.42 9.85
N ARG A 476 -14.16 4.52 10.58
CA ARG A 476 -14.47 5.89 10.11
C ARG A 476 -13.81 6.26 8.78
N SER A 477 -12.63 5.71 8.44
CA SER A 477 -11.98 5.94 7.14
C SER A 477 -12.74 5.32 5.97
N TYR A 478 -13.42 4.18 6.18
CA TYR A 478 -14.25 3.54 5.15
C TYR A 478 -15.59 4.26 4.98
N ALA A 479 -16.17 4.74 6.09
CA ALA A 479 -17.32 5.65 6.03
C ALA A 479 -16.99 6.94 5.26
N MET A 480 -15.79 7.51 5.48
CA MET A 480 -15.27 8.64 4.69
C MET A 480 -15.22 8.33 3.17
N ALA A 481 -14.91 7.10 2.77
CA ALA A 481 -14.98 6.70 1.36
C ALA A 481 -16.42 6.71 0.82
N HIS A 482 -17.41 6.19 1.55
CA HIS A 482 -18.82 6.30 1.15
C HIS A 482 -19.30 7.76 1.08
N TYR A 483 -18.89 8.61 2.03
CA TYR A 483 -19.18 10.05 1.97
C TYR A 483 -18.58 10.69 0.72
N TRP A 484 -17.31 10.42 0.40
CA TRP A 484 -16.69 10.92 -0.83
C TRP A 484 -17.37 10.40 -2.11
N TYR A 485 -17.85 9.15 -2.16
CA TYR A 485 -18.57 8.66 -3.35
C TYR A 485 -20.01 9.19 -3.44
N ALA A 486 -20.66 9.53 -2.33
CA ALA A 486 -21.97 10.15 -2.32
C ALA A 486 -21.94 11.64 -2.74
N ALA A 487 -20.84 12.35 -2.45
CA ALA A 487 -20.75 13.79 -2.65
C ALA A 487 -20.84 14.21 -4.14
N PRO A 488 -21.69 15.19 -4.51
CA PRO A 488 -21.94 15.53 -5.92
C PRO A 488 -20.70 15.93 -6.74
N VAL A 489 -19.70 16.53 -6.09
CA VAL A 489 -18.45 17.00 -6.72
C VAL A 489 -17.47 15.87 -7.08
N THR A 490 -17.72 14.66 -6.61
CA THR A 490 -16.81 13.50 -6.70
C THR A 490 -17.47 12.24 -7.25
N GLN A 491 -18.81 12.22 -7.42
CA GLN A 491 -19.53 11.15 -8.12
C GLN A 491 -18.93 10.83 -9.51
N ALA A 492 -18.45 11.84 -10.24
CA ALA A 492 -17.80 11.70 -11.54
C ALA A 492 -16.52 10.84 -11.52
N TRP A 493 -15.91 10.58 -10.35
CA TRP A 493 -14.79 9.64 -10.24
C TRP A 493 -15.21 8.21 -10.60
N ARG A 494 -16.47 7.83 -10.33
CA ARG A 494 -17.01 6.49 -10.65
C ARG A 494 -17.52 6.35 -12.09
N SER A 495 -17.59 7.45 -12.85
CA SER A 495 -18.01 7.43 -14.25
C SER A 495 -16.86 6.95 -15.15
N PRO A 496 -17.15 6.28 -16.29
CA PRO A 496 -16.12 5.92 -17.26
C PRO A 496 -15.34 7.14 -17.79
N ALA A 497 -14.07 6.96 -18.13
CA ALA A 497 -13.16 8.03 -18.54
C ALA A 497 -13.69 8.83 -19.74
N GLU A 498 -14.27 8.16 -20.74
CA GLU A 498 -14.88 8.78 -21.92
C GLU A 498 -16.05 9.71 -21.56
N THR A 499 -16.91 9.28 -20.63
CA THR A 499 -18.07 10.06 -20.17
C THR A 499 -17.62 11.24 -19.30
N ALA A 500 -16.60 11.06 -18.46
CA ALA A 500 -16.04 12.12 -17.63
C ALA A 500 -15.38 13.23 -18.47
N ALA A 501 -14.66 12.87 -19.54
CA ALA A 501 -14.08 13.84 -20.47
C ALA A 501 -15.16 14.72 -21.14
N ALA A 502 -16.25 14.10 -21.61
CA ALA A 502 -17.38 14.82 -22.21
C ALA A 502 -18.09 15.77 -21.22
N ALA A 503 -18.19 15.40 -19.95
CA ALA A 503 -18.80 16.24 -18.90
C ALA A 503 -17.92 17.43 -18.48
N THR A 504 -16.62 17.41 -18.76
CA THR A 504 -15.66 18.45 -18.32
C THR A 504 -15.56 19.62 -19.32
N VAL A 505 -16.14 19.50 -20.52
CA VAL A 505 -16.21 20.62 -21.48
C VAL A 505 -17.20 21.66 -20.96
N PRO A 506 -16.78 22.91 -20.67
CA PRO A 506 -17.70 23.93 -20.21
C PRO A 506 -18.70 24.25 -21.32
N ARG A 507 -19.97 23.89 -21.11
CA ARG A 507 -21.08 24.27 -22.00
C ARG A 507 -21.07 25.79 -22.16
N ARG A 508 -20.64 26.25 -23.33
CA ARG A 508 -20.52 27.66 -23.72
C ARG A 508 -21.86 28.33 -23.40
N ARG A 509 -21.88 29.27 -22.43
CA ARG A 509 -23.10 30.00 -22.07
C ARG A 509 -23.70 30.60 -23.34
N ARG A 510 -24.89 30.17 -23.73
CA ARG A 510 -25.68 30.90 -24.73
C ARG A 510 -25.92 32.30 -24.13
N ARG A 511 -25.42 33.34 -24.79
CA ARG A 511 -25.89 34.70 -24.54
C ARG A 511 -27.37 34.72 -24.90
N SER A 512 -28.21 35.03 -23.92
CA SER A 512 -29.62 35.33 -24.12
C SER A 512 -29.76 36.72 -24.74
N ASP A 513 -30.54 36.77 -25.81
CA ASP A 513 -31.24 37.88 -26.45
C ASP A 513 -30.89 39.32 -26.06
N ALA A 514 -30.47 40.08 -27.07
CA ALA A 514 -30.70 41.52 -27.18
C ALA A 514 -31.27 41.78 -28.60
N THR A 515 -32.42 42.44 -28.67
CA THR A 515 -33.16 42.77 -29.90
C THR A 515 -32.41 43.77 -30.79
N PRO A 516 -32.67 43.82 -32.10
CA PRO A 516 -31.92 44.65 -33.04
C PRO A 516 -32.42 46.10 -33.04
N VAL A 517 -31.50 47.03 -33.29
CA VAL A 517 -31.81 48.41 -33.68
C VAL A 517 -30.87 48.77 -34.82
N ASP A 518 -31.41 48.93 -36.03
CA ASP A 518 -30.72 49.57 -37.15
C ASP A 518 -30.52 51.06 -36.85
N VAL A 519 -29.39 51.64 -37.26
CA VAL A 519 -29.32 52.99 -37.90
C VAL A 519 -27.89 53.36 -38.33
N VAL A 520 -27.78 53.57 -39.65
CA VAL A 520 -26.89 54.52 -40.37
C VAL A 520 -25.37 54.24 -40.45
N ALA A 521 -24.87 54.47 -41.68
CA ALA A 521 -23.51 54.28 -42.14
C ALA A 521 -22.57 55.45 -41.83
N SER A 522 -21.27 55.19 -41.94
CA SER A 522 -20.32 56.13 -42.55
C SER A 522 -19.21 55.36 -43.25
N ALA A 523 -18.95 55.71 -44.51
CA ALA A 523 -17.91 55.11 -45.32
C ALA A 523 -16.61 55.89 -45.21
N VAL A 524 -15.48 55.19 -45.21
CA VAL A 524 -14.22 55.73 -45.72
C VAL A 524 -13.62 54.71 -46.68
N THR A 525 -13.68 55.03 -47.96
CA THR A 525 -12.97 54.36 -49.04
C THR A 525 -11.47 54.66 -48.93
N VAL A 526 -10.60 53.77 -49.40
CA VAL A 526 -9.61 54.10 -50.46
C VAL A 526 -8.91 52.84 -50.99
N GLU A 527 -9.10 52.65 -52.29
CA GLU A 527 -8.22 52.03 -53.30
C GLU A 527 -7.93 50.52 -53.37
N ARG A 528 -7.76 50.13 -54.64
CA ARG A 528 -7.62 48.79 -55.21
C ARG A 528 -6.28 48.71 -55.94
N HIS A 529 -5.74 47.51 -56.08
CA HIS A 529 -5.44 46.87 -57.37
C HIS A 529 -5.37 45.34 -57.10
N ALA A 530 -6.15 44.47 -57.76
CA ALA A 530 -6.13 44.08 -59.18
C ALA A 530 -4.79 43.38 -59.55
N ALA A 531 -4.74 42.20 -60.19
CA ALA A 531 -5.74 41.29 -60.76
C ALA A 531 -5.22 39.82 -60.61
N GLY A 532 -5.86 38.73 -61.04
CA GLY A 532 -7.12 38.48 -61.78
C GLY A 532 -7.33 36.95 -61.91
N ALA A 533 -8.51 36.50 -62.36
CA ALA A 533 -8.84 35.07 -62.54
C ALA A 533 -8.91 34.67 -64.03
N VAL A 534 -8.88 33.35 -64.34
CA VAL A 534 -9.71 32.61 -65.35
C VAL A 534 -9.16 31.18 -65.66
N VAL A 535 -10.02 30.29 -66.18
CA VAL A 535 -10.06 28.78 -66.22
C VAL A 535 -10.83 28.35 -67.52
N PRO A 536 -10.66 27.19 -68.26
CA PRO A 536 -10.39 25.77 -67.87
C PRO A 536 -9.46 24.90 -68.79
N GLY A 537 -9.35 23.58 -68.50
CA GLY A 537 -9.14 22.47 -69.48
C GLY A 537 -7.76 21.80 -69.54
N ASP A 538 -7.56 20.51 -69.90
CA ASP A 538 -8.51 19.41 -70.22
C ASP A 538 -7.83 18.01 -70.21
N ALA A 539 -8.66 16.94 -70.09
CA ALA A 539 -8.54 15.50 -70.43
C ALA A 539 -7.27 14.60 -70.30
N THR A 540 -7.56 13.29 -70.10
CA THR A 540 -6.77 12.03 -70.29
C THR A 540 -5.97 11.43 -69.11
N ALA A 541 -5.80 10.09 -68.94
CA ALA A 541 -6.55 8.91 -69.44
C ALA A 541 -6.16 7.54 -68.76
N ALA A 542 -7.08 6.56 -68.87
CA ALA A 542 -6.90 5.08 -68.97
C ALA A 542 -6.44 4.17 -67.78
N VAL A 543 -7.14 3.02 -67.69
CA VAL A 543 -7.20 1.89 -66.70
C VAL A 543 -7.85 0.69 -67.49
N PRO A 544 -7.63 -0.65 -67.28
CA PRO A 544 -7.22 -1.42 -66.07
C PRO A 544 -6.22 -2.62 -66.25
N GLY A 545 -5.87 -3.29 -65.12
CA GLY A 545 -5.78 -4.78 -65.05
C GLY A 545 -4.39 -5.45 -65.15
N ALA A 546 -4.17 -6.71 -64.72
CA ALA A 546 -4.98 -7.63 -63.89
C ALA A 546 -4.09 -8.78 -63.30
N VAL A 547 -4.64 -9.56 -62.36
CA VAL A 547 -4.11 -10.77 -61.64
C VAL A 547 -4.11 -12.05 -62.55
N PRO A 548 -3.80 -13.32 -62.13
CA PRO A 548 -3.12 -13.93 -60.95
C PRO A 548 -2.17 -15.15 -61.24
N ALA A 549 -1.63 -15.84 -60.21
CA ALA A 549 -1.67 -17.32 -59.95
C ALA A 549 -0.45 -17.84 -59.12
N VAL A 550 -0.56 -18.49 -57.94
CA VAL A 550 -0.99 -19.84 -57.43
C VAL A 550 0.04 -21.02 -57.50
N ASP A 551 0.31 -21.59 -56.31
CA ASP A 551 0.73 -22.98 -55.94
C ASP A 551 2.17 -23.52 -56.17
N GLY A 552 2.62 -24.53 -55.38
CA GLY A 552 3.81 -25.29 -55.81
C GLY A 552 4.62 -26.31 -54.97
N SER A 553 4.45 -26.50 -53.64
CA SER A 553 4.93 -27.70 -52.88
C SER A 553 6.45 -28.05 -52.69
N ARG A 554 6.75 -28.71 -51.54
CA ARG A 554 7.79 -29.73 -51.20
C ARG A 554 9.31 -29.43 -51.31
N GLY A 555 10.04 -29.76 -50.23
CA GLY A 555 11.48 -30.10 -50.29
C GLY A 555 12.28 -29.99 -48.98
N ASP A 556 12.44 -31.10 -48.25
CA ASP A 556 13.57 -31.38 -47.34
C ASP A 556 14.46 -32.42 -48.10
N PRO A 557 15.81 -32.48 -47.96
CA PRO A 557 16.42 -32.98 -46.72
C PRO A 557 17.84 -32.46 -46.38
N ALA A 558 18.43 -33.04 -45.33
CA ALA A 558 19.68 -32.64 -44.67
C ALA A 558 21.01 -32.94 -45.37
N ALA A 559 22.00 -32.08 -45.09
CA ALA A 559 23.44 -32.34 -44.94
C ALA A 559 24.04 -31.15 -44.13
N GLY A 560 25.11 -31.21 -43.34
CA GLY A 560 26.06 -32.28 -43.04
C GLY A 560 27.48 -31.70 -42.90
N VAL A 561 28.27 -32.15 -41.92
CA VAL A 561 29.73 -31.94 -41.75
C VAL A 561 30.19 -30.53 -41.24
N ALA A 562 31.27 -30.31 -40.46
CA ALA A 562 31.82 -30.96 -39.24
C ALA A 562 33.05 -30.16 -38.69
N VAL A 563 33.46 -30.41 -37.41
CA VAL A 563 34.86 -30.31 -36.86
C VAL A 563 35.48 -28.88 -36.68
N PRO A 564 36.43 -28.59 -35.74
CA PRO A 564 36.78 -29.18 -34.43
C PRO A 564 36.77 -28.17 -33.23
N ALA A 565 37.09 -28.68 -32.03
CA ALA A 565 37.48 -27.89 -30.86
C ALA A 565 38.99 -27.52 -30.84
N GLY A 566 39.37 -26.54 -30.02
CA GLY A 566 40.78 -26.25 -29.70
C GLY A 566 40.96 -25.09 -28.71
N SER A 567 41.23 -25.39 -27.43
CA SER A 567 41.88 -24.45 -26.50
C SER A 567 43.40 -24.46 -26.72
N PRO A 568 44.12 -23.39 -26.33
CA PRO A 568 44.84 -23.51 -25.05
C PRO A 568 44.97 -22.20 -24.25
N THR A 569 45.73 -22.28 -23.16
CA THR A 569 45.82 -21.35 -22.02
C THR A 569 47.05 -20.42 -22.02
N ALA A 570 46.95 -19.35 -21.22
CA ALA A 570 47.98 -18.83 -20.28
C ALA A 570 48.84 -17.60 -20.62
N ALA A 571 49.27 -16.95 -19.51
CA ALA A 571 50.30 -15.91 -19.30
C ALA A 571 49.98 -14.44 -19.70
N ALA A 572 50.59 -13.39 -19.11
CA ALA A 572 50.98 -13.07 -17.71
C ALA A 572 51.72 -11.70 -17.64
N SER A 573 51.52 -10.89 -16.59
CA SER A 573 52.51 -9.93 -16.01
C SER A 573 51.95 -9.35 -14.68
N ARG A 574 52.62 -9.44 -13.51
CA ARG A 574 53.67 -8.54 -12.95
C ARG A 574 53.18 -7.07 -12.83
N GLY A 575 53.23 -6.31 -11.73
CA GLY A 575 53.63 -6.43 -10.30
C GLY A 575 53.32 -5.06 -9.61
N SER A 576 53.60 -4.74 -8.33
CA SER A 576 54.16 -5.46 -7.16
C SER A 576 53.92 -4.68 -5.84
N ARG A 577 54.16 -5.33 -4.70
CA ARG A 577 54.86 -4.88 -3.44
C ARG A 577 55.16 -3.36 -3.29
N ALA A 578 55.04 -2.70 -2.13
CA ALA A 578 54.66 -3.05 -0.74
C ALA A 578 54.29 -1.72 0.02
N ALA A 579 54.12 -1.56 1.35
CA ALA A 579 54.40 -2.38 2.54
C ALA A 579 53.50 -2.00 3.76
N ALA A 580 53.86 -2.49 4.96
CA ALA A 580 53.40 -2.11 6.30
C ALA A 580 54.17 -0.84 6.82
N ASP A 581 53.77 -0.08 7.85
CA ASP A 581 53.48 -0.50 9.23
C ASP A 581 52.86 0.63 10.12
N ALA A 582 52.12 0.19 11.15
CA ALA A 582 52.04 0.69 12.54
C ALA A 582 51.63 2.13 12.99
N VAL A 583 51.08 2.15 14.22
CA VAL A 583 50.97 3.23 15.24
C VAL A 583 49.81 4.24 15.16
N GLY A 584 49.05 4.35 16.26
CA GLY A 584 48.56 5.66 16.75
C GLY A 584 47.07 5.80 17.10
N SER A 585 46.66 5.36 18.30
CA SER A 585 45.57 6.08 19.00
C SER A 585 46.05 7.46 19.45
N PRO A 586 45.13 8.39 19.70
CA PRO A 586 45.24 9.12 20.96
C PRO A 586 43.91 9.15 21.74
N ALA A 587 44.02 8.88 23.04
CA ALA A 587 43.01 9.25 24.02
C ALA A 587 43.34 10.63 24.61
N ALA A 588 42.28 11.33 25.06
CA ALA A 588 42.24 12.40 26.06
C ALA A 588 43.52 13.21 26.37
N ALA A 589 43.45 14.52 26.12
CA ALA A 589 44.22 15.53 26.86
C ALA A 589 43.25 16.55 27.47
N ALA A 590 43.39 16.83 28.77
CA ALA A 590 42.56 17.77 29.51
C ALA A 590 43.17 19.17 29.54
N SER A 591 42.33 20.21 29.64
CA SER A 591 42.73 21.52 30.16
C SER A 591 41.94 21.87 31.43
N ARG A 592 42.66 22.12 32.53
CA ARG A 592 42.12 22.68 33.78
C ARG A 592 42.20 24.22 33.68
N GLY A 593 41.22 24.96 34.22
CA GLY A 593 41.18 26.42 33.96
C GLY A 593 40.55 27.39 34.96
N SER A 594 39.71 26.99 35.94
CA SER A 594 39.14 27.87 37.01
C SER A 594 38.24 29.05 36.53
N ARG A 595 37.26 29.61 37.26
CA ARG A 595 36.94 29.66 38.71
C ARG A 595 35.41 29.74 38.95
N THR A 596 34.96 29.41 40.17
CA THR A 596 33.83 29.99 40.96
C THR A 596 32.55 30.49 40.24
N ALA A 597 31.32 30.20 40.64
CA ALA A 597 30.72 29.40 41.73
C ALA A 597 29.23 29.16 41.36
N ALA A 598 28.30 28.57 42.15
CA ALA A 598 28.29 28.14 43.56
C ALA A 598 27.34 26.92 43.73
N VAL A 599 26.87 26.64 44.96
CA VAL A 599 25.88 25.61 45.32
C VAL A 599 24.86 26.25 46.29
N PRO A 600 23.57 25.84 46.27
CA PRO A 600 23.06 25.08 47.42
C PRO A 600 22.42 23.74 47.00
N ALA A 601 22.52 22.75 47.88
CA ALA A 601 21.90 21.44 47.74
C ALA A 601 20.55 21.38 48.51
N GLY A 602 19.70 20.41 48.19
CA GLY A 602 18.55 20.10 49.05
C GLY A 602 17.52 19.12 48.47
N ALA A 603 17.69 17.83 48.78
CA ALA A 603 16.68 16.74 48.68
C ALA A 603 16.03 16.48 47.29
N GLY A 604 15.53 15.28 46.97
CA GLY A 604 15.51 14.02 47.71
C GLY A 604 14.25 13.22 47.41
N ALA A 605 14.42 11.90 47.19
CA ALA A 605 13.41 10.84 47.21
C ALA A 605 12.53 10.53 45.96
N ALA A 606 12.36 9.21 45.79
CA ALA A 606 11.16 8.48 45.35
C ALA A 606 10.76 8.44 43.86
N THR A 607 11.26 7.40 43.19
CA THR A 607 10.54 6.67 42.14
C THR A 607 9.16 6.17 42.61
N ALA A 608 8.11 6.38 41.81
CA ALA A 608 6.89 5.57 41.87
C ALA A 608 6.17 5.51 40.51
N SER A 609 6.06 4.31 39.95
CA SER A 609 5.21 4.00 38.82
C SER A 609 3.72 4.07 39.20
N ARG A 610 2.88 4.60 38.31
CA ARG A 610 1.40 4.45 38.40
C ARG A 610 0.87 3.77 37.15
N GLY A 611 0.49 2.51 37.30
CA GLY A 611 -0.31 1.80 36.30
C GLY A 611 -1.80 2.12 36.46
N PHE A 612 -2.49 2.29 35.34
CA PHE A 612 -3.95 2.35 35.30
C PHE A 612 -4.53 0.97 35.66
N ARG A 613 -5.51 0.92 36.57
CA ARG A 613 -6.44 -0.20 36.72
C ARG A 613 -7.87 0.32 36.69
N THR A 614 -8.67 -0.25 35.80
CA THR A 614 -10.11 -0.03 35.71
C THR A 614 -10.85 -0.72 36.86
N ALA A 615 -11.91 -0.10 37.36
CA ALA A 615 -12.75 -0.62 38.43
C ALA A 615 -13.99 -1.34 37.85
N VAL A 616 -14.41 -2.41 38.54
CA VAL A 616 -15.70 -3.08 38.34
C VAL A 616 -16.46 -2.97 39.67
N PRO A 617 -17.73 -2.54 39.68
CA PRO A 617 -18.52 -2.50 40.91
C PRO A 617 -19.02 -3.91 41.29
N ARG A 618 -19.10 -4.17 42.60
CA ARG A 618 -19.80 -5.34 43.15
C ARG A 618 -20.61 -4.89 44.37
N ASP A 619 -21.79 -5.51 44.51
CA ASP A 619 -22.81 -5.13 45.48
C ASP A 619 -22.39 -5.29 46.94
N SER A 620 -22.95 -4.43 47.78
CA SER A 620 -22.90 -4.49 49.24
C SER A 620 -24.05 -5.32 49.81
N ARG A 621 -23.75 -6.20 50.77
CA ARG A 621 -24.73 -6.91 51.62
C ARG A 621 -24.33 -6.76 53.09
N ALA A 622 -25.25 -6.24 53.91
CA ALA A 622 -25.43 -6.53 55.34
C ALA A 622 -26.63 -5.71 55.88
N ALA A 623 -27.36 -6.06 56.94
CA ALA A 623 -27.74 -7.37 57.51
C ALA A 623 -28.73 -7.10 58.67
N ALA A 624 -29.89 -7.78 58.73
CA ALA A 624 -30.72 -7.94 59.94
C ALA A 624 -31.82 -9.01 59.69
N ALA A 625 -32.24 -9.71 60.75
CA ALA A 625 -33.27 -10.78 60.75
C ALA A 625 -34.21 -10.54 61.97
N PRO A 626 -35.17 -11.43 62.36
CA PRO A 626 -35.77 -12.61 61.69
C PRO A 626 -37.35 -12.64 61.73
N SER A 627 -37.95 -13.56 60.95
CA SER A 627 -39.18 -14.42 61.15
C SER A 627 -40.44 -13.97 61.97
N PRO A 628 -41.64 -14.61 61.82
CA PRO A 628 -42.04 -15.73 60.95
C PRO A 628 -43.35 -15.53 60.11
N ASP A 629 -43.66 -16.55 59.28
CA ASP A 629 -44.94 -16.95 58.66
C ASP A 629 -46.15 -17.03 59.64
N PRO A 630 -47.45 -17.20 59.22
CA PRO A 630 -47.91 -17.90 57.99
C PRO A 630 -49.20 -17.38 57.26
N GLU A 631 -49.55 -18.09 56.16
CA GLU A 631 -50.91 -18.56 55.72
C GLU A 631 -51.43 -18.17 54.30
N ARG A 632 -51.90 -19.24 53.61
CA ARG A 632 -53.04 -19.35 52.65
C ARG A 632 -52.99 -18.56 51.31
N GLU A 633 -53.02 -19.28 50.17
CA GLU A 633 -54.19 -19.49 49.25
C GLU A 633 -54.53 -18.23 48.41
N SER A 634 -54.89 -18.27 47.12
CA SER A 634 -55.19 -19.36 46.16
C SER A 634 -55.17 -18.82 44.70
N GLU A 635 -55.47 -19.69 43.72
CA GLU A 635 -56.02 -19.38 42.37
C GLU A 635 -55.11 -18.83 41.24
N THR A 636 -54.66 -19.77 40.41
CA THR A 636 -54.52 -19.73 38.94
C THR A 636 -55.87 -19.48 38.22
N PRO A 637 -55.94 -19.37 36.86
CA PRO A 637 -55.02 -18.77 35.88
C PRO A 637 -55.72 -17.92 34.78
N ALA A 638 -54.93 -17.22 33.95
CA ALA A 638 -55.10 -17.19 32.48
C ALA A 638 -53.76 -16.81 31.82
#